data_AF-A0A8H7R807-F1
#
_entry.id   AF-A0A8H7R807-F1
#
_cell.length_a   1.000
_cell.length_b   1.000
_cell.length_c   1.000
_cell.angle_alpha   90.00
_cell.angle_beta   90.00
_cell.angle_gamma   90.00
#
_symmetry.space_group_name_H-M   'P 1'
#
loop_
_entity.id
_entity.type
_entity.pdbx_description
1 polymer ?
#
loop_
_entity_poly.entity_id
_entity_poly.type
_entity_poly.pdbx_seq_one_letter_code
_entity_poly.pdbx_strand_id
1 'polypeptide(L)'
;MGYHLLSCFNQTFQVSEKYEFVKEIGQGAYGIVCAAVNTRNGEKCAIKKVSKLFERPILTKRALRELKLLEHFNGHKNIIGLLDMDIVDYSDFNEIYLYQELMEADLHQIIRSGQPLTDEHYQSFIYQACCGLKYIHSANICDFGLARGYVDVKSGQEGDAGFMTEYVATRYYRAPEIMLSFRIDMWSLGCIFAELLGSKPLFKGRDFVDQLNQILYILGTPDDDTLNRIGSERAQTYIKSLERFAKIPLGQLYPNATETALDLLEKLLTFDPMSRIQVEDALDHPYFELFHDPDDEPTHFTTVDFSFESLDNIEEMKETIIDEVKMFKARKHSLKLDMRGLRRQNSITTPTSKRARYNSSSKVNEMGYADQLITSPLDVDPNLERDLSETPIPNVPAEAPLRVNALRILGTNATRNSFLNSVTSNVFDADTTEQVLKRVQDIAAQLQKHNIFDEIKIYLDTNHDIADTVDVTLHLKEKDKGLFETKVNVGNNQAELNGGVGLRNIFGGAESVSANFAFGNRTKASVEGAIETPFRGNANTRIGVFVNGSIRDHSQINAYKESAKATGIRLKGWTQYGEHEVAYAVTHRDILALSTASQGVRSQSGPNEKSSVFHSFVRDQRDDAVLPTKGHYLGIFQELAGLGGRGDTNYLKHELNASYHQSLIDCKGKDDTKFVLSTSFRAGLFSTVLEDTKDSSSGPNISDRFYVGGPLSVRGFKMGGIREREEPVGGEGYWAAGASLIASVPGLTHLPVKAHAFANAGSIVSSTKGVSIGDTIKALSEAPRTSAGFGLIFHHSIARIELNYCIPLKYNSTDLPEPKFQFGFGLNFL
;
A
#
# COMPACT_ATOMS: atom_id res chain seq x y z
N MET A 1 22.05 -19.85 27.18
CA MET A 1 22.29 -18.44 26.77
C MET A 1 20.93 -17.77 26.89
N GLY A 2 20.86 -16.53 27.36
CA GLY A 2 19.57 -15.87 27.47
C GLY A 2 19.05 -15.37 26.11
N TYR A 3 17.77 -15.05 26.14
CA TYR A 3 17.06 -14.31 25.10
C TYR A 3 16.64 -12.97 25.70
N HIS A 4 16.57 -11.95 24.86
CA HIS A 4 16.04 -10.64 25.21
C HIS A 4 15.09 -10.18 24.10
N LEU A 5 14.36 -9.10 24.37
CA LEU A 5 13.34 -8.57 23.48
C LEU A 5 13.87 -7.32 22.77
N LEU A 6 13.71 -7.27 21.46
CA LEU A 6 13.94 -6.10 20.61
C LEU A 6 12.60 -5.66 20.00
N SER A 7 12.38 -4.36 19.78
CA SER A 7 11.20 -3.87 19.02
C SER A 7 11.60 -3.61 17.57
N CYS A 8 10.76 -4.01 16.61
CA CYS A 8 10.90 -3.65 15.20
C CYS A 8 9.54 -3.73 14.47
N PHE A 9 9.16 -2.67 13.76
CA PHE A 9 7.87 -2.45 13.10
C PHE A 9 6.66 -2.77 14.00
N ASN A 10 6.68 -2.28 15.24
CA ASN A 10 5.69 -2.59 16.28
C ASN A 10 5.53 -4.10 16.60
N GLN A 11 6.53 -4.93 16.32
CA GLN A 11 6.58 -6.33 16.75
C GLN A 11 7.81 -6.63 17.59
N THR A 12 7.61 -7.47 18.61
CA THR A 12 8.68 -7.92 19.49
C THR A 12 9.47 -9.06 18.86
N PHE A 13 10.79 -8.95 18.83
CA PHE A 13 11.73 -9.97 18.41
C PHE A 13 12.41 -10.56 19.65
N GLN A 14 12.23 -11.85 19.92
CA GLN A 14 12.90 -12.55 21.01
C GLN A 14 14.15 -13.26 20.49
N VAL A 15 15.32 -12.66 20.70
CA VAL A 15 16.59 -13.11 20.11
C VAL A 15 17.67 -13.28 21.17
N SER A 16 18.67 -14.11 20.87
CA SER A 16 19.78 -14.34 21.80
C SER A 16 20.52 -13.04 22.16
N GLU A 17 20.89 -12.87 23.43
CA GLU A 17 21.67 -11.73 23.99
C GLU A 17 22.97 -11.39 23.22
N LYS A 18 23.45 -12.28 22.36
CA LYS A 18 24.61 -12.04 21.50
C LYS A 18 24.32 -11.08 20.32
N TYR A 19 23.06 -10.74 20.05
CA TYR A 19 22.65 -9.86 18.94
C TYR A 19 22.01 -8.59 19.45
N GLU A 20 22.48 -7.44 19.00
CA GLU A 20 21.92 -6.12 19.34
C GLU A 20 21.27 -5.50 18.10
N PHE A 21 20.12 -4.86 18.25
CA PHE A 21 19.40 -4.19 17.15
C PHE A 21 20.22 -3.03 16.57
N VAL A 22 20.17 -2.84 15.25
CA VAL A 22 20.88 -1.75 14.55
C VAL A 22 19.92 -0.84 13.79
N LYS A 23 19.05 -1.41 12.94
CA LYS A 23 18.02 -0.66 12.19
C LYS A 23 16.95 -1.58 11.65
N GLU A 24 15.80 -1.02 11.31
CA GLU A 24 14.78 -1.70 10.52
C GLU A 24 15.24 -1.84 9.05
N ILE A 25 14.88 -2.95 8.39
CA ILE A 25 15.24 -3.21 6.98
C ILE A 25 14.00 -3.31 6.10
N GLY A 26 12.99 -4.07 6.52
CA GLY A 26 11.75 -4.16 5.74
C GLY A 26 10.67 -5.02 6.39
N GLN A 27 9.43 -4.75 5.99
CA GLN A 27 8.23 -5.49 6.39
C GLN A 27 7.49 -5.95 5.13
N GLY A 28 7.10 -7.22 5.07
CA GLY A 28 6.41 -7.78 3.90
C GLY A 28 5.51 -8.96 4.25
N ALA A 29 4.88 -9.54 3.22
CA ALA A 29 3.94 -10.66 3.38
C ALA A 29 4.54 -11.95 3.96
N TYR A 30 5.87 -12.02 4.06
CA TYR A 30 6.65 -13.19 4.50
C TYR A 30 7.39 -12.96 5.83
N GLY A 31 7.11 -11.84 6.53
CA GLY A 31 7.73 -11.53 7.82
C GLY A 31 8.32 -10.13 7.90
N ILE A 32 9.10 -9.91 8.96
CA ILE A 32 9.70 -8.64 9.33
C ILE A 32 11.21 -8.82 9.43
N VAL A 33 12.00 -7.89 8.89
CA VAL A 33 13.47 -7.94 8.85
C VAL A 33 14.08 -6.72 9.53
N CYS A 34 14.98 -6.96 10.48
CA CYS A 34 15.85 -5.94 11.06
C CYS A 34 17.33 -6.27 10.83
N ALA A 35 18.20 -5.27 10.88
CA ALA A 35 19.63 -5.45 11.00
C ALA A 35 20.01 -5.58 12.49
N ALA A 36 20.94 -6.47 12.79
CA ALA A 36 21.51 -6.64 14.11
C ALA A 36 23.04 -6.84 14.03
N VAL A 37 23.75 -6.49 15.10
CA VAL A 37 25.18 -6.75 15.26
C VAL A 37 25.42 -7.83 16.30
N ASN A 38 26.29 -8.79 16.00
CA ASN A 38 26.71 -9.83 16.93
C ASN A 38 27.78 -9.26 17.87
N THR A 39 27.39 -8.95 19.11
CA THR A 39 28.23 -8.29 20.12
C THR A 39 29.50 -9.07 20.50
N ARG A 40 29.58 -10.36 20.14
CA ARG A 40 30.74 -11.22 20.43
C ARG A 40 31.86 -11.16 19.40
N ASN A 41 31.60 -10.70 18.18
CA ASN A 41 32.59 -10.61 17.10
C ASN A 41 32.47 -9.36 16.21
N GLY A 42 31.45 -8.52 16.42
CA GLY A 42 31.22 -7.29 15.65
C GLY A 42 30.60 -7.50 14.27
N GLU A 43 30.26 -8.73 13.88
CA GLU A 43 29.66 -9.04 12.57
C GLU A 43 28.21 -8.57 12.52
N LYS A 44 27.83 -7.89 11.43
CA LYS A 44 26.45 -7.49 11.17
C LYS A 44 25.69 -8.60 10.44
N CYS A 45 24.39 -8.72 10.71
CA CYS A 45 23.48 -9.68 10.09
C CYS A 45 22.09 -9.06 9.93
N ALA A 46 21.26 -9.66 9.09
CA ALA A 46 19.81 -9.45 9.08
C ALA A 46 19.13 -10.52 9.94
N ILE A 47 18.11 -10.16 10.71
CA ILE A 47 17.22 -11.09 11.42
C ILE A 47 15.83 -10.97 10.80
N LYS A 48 15.39 -12.03 10.13
CA LYS A 48 14.03 -12.18 9.61
C LYS A 48 13.18 -12.97 10.60
N LYS A 49 12.16 -12.32 11.18
CA LYS A 49 11.09 -12.97 11.95
C LYS A 49 9.98 -13.39 10.99
N VAL A 50 9.78 -14.70 10.86
CA VAL A 50 8.61 -15.26 10.16
C VAL A 50 7.58 -15.61 11.23
N SER A 51 6.47 -14.88 11.28
CA SER A 51 5.38 -15.08 12.24
C SER A 51 4.14 -15.71 11.60
N LYS A 52 3.17 -16.12 12.42
CA LYS A 52 1.89 -16.70 11.98
C LYS A 52 2.03 -18.01 11.21
N LEU A 53 3.09 -18.77 11.47
CA LEU A 53 3.45 -20.02 10.79
C LEU A 53 2.27 -21.00 10.69
N PHE A 54 1.48 -21.09 11.75
CA PHE A 54 0.44 -22.11 11.92
C PHE A 54 -0.99 -21.58 11.70
N GLU A 55 -1.17 -20.33 11.23
CA GLU A 55 -2.51 -19.78 10.94
C GLU A 55 -3.18 -20.46 9.73
N ARG A 56 -2.39 -20.94 8.75
CA ARG A 56 -2.88 -21.63 7.53
C ARG A 56 -1.83 -22.62 7.03
N PRO A 57 -2.21 -23.82 6.55
CA PRO A 57 -1.25 -24.82 6.03
C PRO A 57 -0.33 -24.27 4.93
N ILE A 58 -0.85 -23.38 4.06
CA ILE A 58 -0.07 -22.75 2.99
C ILE A 58 1.04 -21.80 3.50
N LEU A 59 0.88 -21.21 4.69
CA LEU A 59 1.92 -20.38 5.32
C LEU A 59 3.00 -21.29 5.92
N THR A 60 2.59 -22.37 6.59
CA THR A 60 3.50 -23.38 7.15
C THR A 60 4.35 -24.03 6.06
N LYS A 61 3.72 -24.49 4.97
CA LYS A 61 4.38 -25.13 3.82
C LYS A 61 5.36 -24.18 3.12
N ARG A 62 5.01 -22.89 2.98
CA ARG A 62 5.93 -21.85 2.46
C ARG A 62 7.12 -21.60 3.37
N ALA A 63 6.90 -21.50 4.68
CA ALA A 63 7.98 -21.31 5.64
C ALA A 63 8.94 -22.51 5.59
N LEU A 64 8.42 -23.74 5.67
CA LEU A 64 9.21 -24.97 5.59
C LEU A 64 10.03 -25.05 4.30
N ARG A 65 9.43 -24.71 3.14
CA ARG A 65 10.15 -24.58 1.86
C ARG A 65 11.29 -23.56 1.93
N GLU A 66 11.03 -22.38 2.49
CA GLU A 66 12.06 -21.34 2.65
C GLU A 66 13.22 -21.85 3.52
N LEU A 67 12.96 -22.57 4.62
CA LEU A 67 14.02 -23.17 5.45
C LEU A 67 14.88 -24.15 4.66
N LYS A 68 14.24 -25.11 3.99
CA LYS A 68 14.92 -26.19 3.25
C LYS A 68 15.76 -25.65 2.11
N LEU A 69 15.25 -24.68 1.35
CA LEU A 69 15.96 -24.11 0.22
C LEU A 69 17.10 -23.17 0.67
N LEU A 70 16.90 -22.37 1.72
CA LEU A 70 17.97 -21.52 2.26
C LEU A 70 19.11 -22.35 2.88
N GLU A 71 18.82 -23.50 3.49
CA GLU A 71 19.89 -24.41 3.96
C GLU A 71 20.57 -25.15 2.81
N HIS A 72 19.81 -25.64 1.82
CA HIS A 72 20.35 -26.40 0.67
C HIS A 72 21.28 -25.54 -0.20
N PHE A 73 20.90 -24.29 -0.48
CA PHE A 73 21.68 -23.37 -1.31
C PHE A 73 22.72 -22.53 -0.56
N ASN A 74 22.90 -22.75 0.75
CA ASN A 74 23.75 -21.92 1.59
C ASN A 74 25.22 -21.94 1.14
N GLY A 75 25.81 -20.76 0.98
CA GLY A 75 27.22 -20.59 0.59
C GLY A 75 27.47 -20.22 -0.89
N HIS A 76 26.43 -20.13 -1.73
CA HIS A 76 26.58 -19.56 -3.07
C HIS A 76 26.56 -18.03 -3.05
N LYS A 77 27.59 -17.37 -3.60
CA LYS A 77 27.81 -15.90 -3.50
C LYS A 77 26.67 -15.01 -3.99
N ASN A 78 25.80 -15.52 -4.87
CA ASN A 78 24.65 -14.79 -5.43
C ASN A 78 23.28 -15.27 -4.88
N ILE A 79 23.27 -16.05 -3.79
CA ILE A 79 22.06 -16.47 -3.08
C ILE A 79 22.24 -16.07 -1.61
N ILE A 80 21.19 -15.54 -0.98
CA ILE A 80 21.29 -14.98 0.37
C ILE A 80 21.74 -16.05 1.40
N GLY A 81 22.89 -15.82 2.04
CA GLY A 81 23.47 -16.75 3.00
C GLY A 81 22.66 -16.85 4.29
N LEU A 82 22.53 -18.08 4.80
CA LEU A 82 21.87 -18.39 6.07
C LEU A 82 22.91 -18.60 7.17
N LEU A 83 23.01 -17.62 8.07
CA LEU A 83 24.01 -17.58 9.14
C LEU A 83 23.58 -18.38 10.37
N ASP A 84 22.33 -18.28 10.83
CA ASP A 84 21.78 -18.97 12.01
C ASP A 84 20.25 -19.17 11.85
N MET A 85 19.67 -20.08 12.62
CA MET A 85 18.22 -20.26 12.73
C MET A 85 17.83 -20.46 14.19
N ASP A 86 16.67 -19.95 14.61
CA ASP A 86 16.22 -20.11 16.00
C ASP A 86 14.70 -20.27 16.18
N ILE A 87 14.37 -21.09 17.18
CA ILE A 87 13.05 -21.29 17.79
C ILE A 87 13.30 -21.11 19.29
N VAL A 88 12.61 -20.15 19.91
CA VAL A 88 12.81 -19.81 21.32
C VAL A 88 12.27 -20.91 22.23
N ASP A 89 11.02 -21.32 22.00
CA ASP A 89 10.34 -22.39 22.72
C ASP A 89 9.85 -23.42 21.72
N TYR A 90 10.36 -24.65 21.83
CA TYR A 90 9.97 -25.75 20.94
C TYR A 90 8.60 -26.34 21.27
N SER A 91 8.04 -26.05 22.45
CA SER A 91 6.74 -26.56 22.89
C SER A 91 5.59 -25.69 22.36
N ASP A 92 5.69 -24.36 22.55
CA ASP A 92 4.72 -23.39 22.06
C ASP A 92 5.40 -22.24 21.32
N PHE A 93 5.35 -22.29 19.98
CA PHE A 93 5.76 -21.20 19.10
C PHE A 93 4.76 -21.03 17.95
N ASN A 94 4.75 -19.84 17.37
CA ASN A 94 4.07 -19.54 16.09
C ASN A 94 4.96 -18.67 15.20
N GLU A 95 6.27 -18.67 15.47
CA GLU A 95 7.27 -17.83 14.84
C GLU A 95 8.67 -18.45 14.88
N ILE A 96 9.49 -18.12 13.88
CA ILE A 96 10.89 -18.53 13.74
C ILE A 96 11.77 -17.33 13.36
N TYR A 97 13.03 -17.40 13.74
CA TYR A 97 14.04 -16.38 13.47
C TYR A 97 15.11 -16.92 12.52
N LEU A 98 15.26 -16.29 11.36
CA LEU A 98 16.31 -16.59 10.39
C LEU A 98 17.34 -15.48 10.45
N TYR A 99 18.60 -15.85 10.68
CA TYR A 99 19.72 -14.91 10.71
C TYR A 99 20.44 -15.04 9.38
N GLN A 100 20.45 -13.98 8.60
CA GLN A 100 20.92 -13.94 7.21
C GLN A 100 22.00 -12.88 7.04
N GLU A 101 22.69 -12.89 5.91
CA GLU A 101 23.62 -11.84 5.54
C GLU A 101 22.91 -10.47 5.44
N LEU A 102 23.60 -9.40 5.86
CA LEU A 102 23.02 -8.06 5.83
C LEU A 102 23.29 -7.38 4.48
N MET A 103 22.27 -7.30 3.64
CA MET A 103 22.29 -6.52 2.40
C MET A 103 21.99 -5.05 2.69
N GLU A 104 22.75 -4.13 2.09
CA GLU A 104 22.61 -2.68 2.37
C GLU A 104 21.41 -2.03 1.66
N ALA A 105 21.09 -2.51 0.44
CA ALA A 105 19.99 -2.04 -0.39
C ALA A 105 19.45 -3.20 -1.26
N ASP A 106 18.24 -3.03 -1.80
CA ASP A 106 17.67 -3.91 -2.83
C ASP A 106 17.69 -3.23 -4.22
N LEU A 107 17.53 -4.01 -5.28
CA LEU A 107 17.61 -3.50 -6.66
C LEU A 107 16.51 -2.46 -6.97
N HIS A 108 15.35 -2.54 -6.33
CA HIS A 108 14.24 -1.60 -6.51
C HIS A 108 14.46 -0.27 -5.77
N GLN A 109 15.26 -0.26 -4.70
CA GLN A 109 15.82 0.95 -4.10
C GLN A 109 16.89 1.57 -5.00
N ILE A 110 17.82 0.76 -5.53
CA ILE A 110 18.87 1.21 -6.45
C ILE A 110 18.27 1.88 -7.70
N ILE A 111 17.35 1.21 -8.39
CA ILE A 111 16.68 1.74 -9.60
C ILE A 111 15.93 3.05 -9.33
N ARG A 112 15.25 3.17 -8.18
CA ARG A 112 14.46 4.37 -7.83
C ARG A 112 15.27 5.49 -7.18
N SER A 113 16.49 5.24 -6.73
CA SER A 113 17.38 6.25 -6.13
C SER A 113 17.78 7.35 -7.11
N GLY A 114 17.70 7.08 -8.43
CA GLY A 114 18.20 7.99 -9.46
C GLY A 114 19.73 8.13 -9.47
N GLN A 115 20.46 7.26 -8.77
CA GLN A 115 21.92 7.19 -8.88
C GLN A 115 22.31 6.88 -10.34
N PRO A 116 23.41 7.49 -10.84
CA PRO A 116 23.87 7.26 -12.21
C PRO A 116 24.42 5.84 -12.35
N LEU A 117 23.65 4.97 -12.99
CA LEU A 117 24.06 3.60 -13.34
C LEU A 117 24.60 3.58 -14.78
N THR A 118 25.76 2.94 -14.97
CA THR A 118 26.36 2.69 -16.29
C THR A 118 25.98 1.30 -16.80
N ASP A 119 26.24 1.02 -18.08
CA ASP A 119 25.98 -0.32 -18.66
C ASP A 119 26.71 -1.43 -17.87
N GLU A 120 27.94 -1.18 -17.42
CA GLU A 120 28.72 -2.08 -16.55
C GLU A 120 27.99 -2.44 -15.24
N HIS A 121 27.20 -1.51 -14.66
CA HIS A 121 26.39 -1.80 -13.47
C HIS A 121 25.22 -2.74 -13.83
N TYR A 122 24.52 -2.47 -14.94
CA TYR A 122 23.42 -3.34 -15.40
C TYR A 122 23.93 -4.74 -15.74
N GLN A 123 25.03 -4.80 -16.49
CA GLN A 123 25.77 -6.01 -16.84
C GLN A 123 26.13 -6.81 -15.59
N SER A 124 26.72 -6.18 -14.57
CA SER A 124 27.08 -6.84 -13.31
C SER A 124 25.86 -7.37 -12.54
N PHE A 125 24.76 -6.62 -12.45
CA PHE A 125 23.55 -7.06 -11.75
C PHE A 125 22.88 -8.26 -12.43
N ILE A 126 22.74 -8.24 -13.76
CA ILE A 126 22.14 -9.35 -14.49
C ILE A 126 23.07 -10.57 -14.52
N TYR A 127 24.39 -10.38 -14.68
CA TYR A 127 25.36 -11.47 -14.59
C TYR A 127 25.29 -12.21 -13.25
N GLN A 128 25.29 -11.47 -12.13
CA GLN A 128 25.17 -12.05 -10.79
C GLN A 128 23.84 -12.81 -10.60
N ALA A 129 22.74 -12.30 -11.17
CA ALA A 129 21.47 -13.01 -11.16
C ALA A 129 21.50 -14.30 -12.01
N CYS A 130 22.15 -14.30 -13.18
CA CYS A 130 22.39 -15.51 -13.98
C CYS A 130 23.21 -16.54 -13.20
N CYS A 131 24.28 -16.14 -12.51
CA CYS A 131 25.09 -17.06 -11.69
C CYS A 131 24.24 -17.76 -10.60
N GLY A 132 23.40 -16.98 -9.89
CA GLY A 132 22.45 -17.52 -8.91
C GLY A 132 21.42 -18.47 -9.55
N LEU A 133 20.87 -18.12 -10.71
CA LEU A 133 19.92 -18.96 -11.44
C LEU A 133 20.55 -20.26 -11.95
N LYS A 134 21.79 -20.26 -12.47
CA LYS A 134 22.55 -21.46 -12.88
C LYS A 134 22.64 -22.49 -11.75
N TYR A 135 22.96 -22.01 -10.55
CA TYR A 135 23.05 -22.83 -9.34
C TYR A 135 21.68 -23.36 -8.88
N ILE A 136 20.61 -22.56 -8.98
CA ILE A 136 19.24 -22.96 -8.60
C ILE A 136 18.61 -23.94 -9.61
N HIS A 137 18.76 -23.66 -10.91
CA HIS A 137 18.20 -24.46 -12.01
C HIS A 137 18.84 -25.85 -12.08
N SER A 138 20.16 -25.95 -11.87
CA SER A 138 20.85 -27.25 -11.78
C SER A 138 20.40 -28.14 -10.60
N ALA A 139 19.77 -27.57 -9.57
CA ALA A 139 19.12 -28.32 -8.49
C ALA A 139 17.65 -28.73 -8.78
N ASN A 140 17.16 -28.49 -10.00
CA ASN A 140 15.77 -28.66 -10.45
C ASN A 140 14.73 -27.76 -9.73
N ILE A 141 15.11 -26.53 -9.38
CA ILE A 141 14.20 -25.52 -8.83
C ILE A 141 13.89 -24.44 -9.87
N CYS A 142 12.63 -24.00 -9.96
CA CYS A 142 12.19 -22.92 -10.84
C CYS A 142 11.13 -22.02 -10.16
N ASP A 143 10.80 -20.89 -10.79
CA ASP A 143 9.89 -19.85 -10.31
C ASP A 143 10.45 -19.15 -9.06
N PHE A 144 11.29 -18.15 -9.27
CA PHE A 144 11.90 -17.30 -8.23
C PHE A 144 10.88 -16.67 -7.26
N GLY A 145 9.61 -16.56 -7.66
CA GLY A 145 8.53 -16.07 -6.81
C GLY A 145 7.94 -17.10 -5.85
N LEU A 146 8.05 -18.40 -6.14
CA LEU A 146 7.43 -19.50 -5.37
C LEU A 146 8.37 -20.67 -5.01
N ALA A 147 9.56 -20.70 -5.60
CA ALA A 147 10.65 -21.66 -5.45
C ALA A 147 10.22 -23.13 -5.52
N ARG A 148 9.59 -23.52 -6.64
CA ARG A 148 8.96 -24.84 -6.81
C ARG A 148 9.91 -25.83 -7.49
N GLY A 149 9.81 -27.10 -7.11
CA GLY A 149 10.47 -28.20 -7.81
C GLY A 149 9.92 -28.38 -9.23
N TYR A 150 10.81 -28.62 -10.18
CA TYR A 150 10.45 -29.00 -11.54
C TYR A 150 10.11 -30.50 -11.63
N VAL A 151 9.03 -30.84 -12.32
CA VAL A 151 8.62 -32.22 -12.61
C VAL A 151 8.57 -32.41 -14.12
N ASP A 152 9.37 -33.33 -14.66
CA ASP A 152 9.38 -33.62 -16.10
C ASP A 152 8.09 -34.34 -16.52
N VAL A 153 7.30 -33.68 -17.36
CA VAL A 153 5.99 -34.15 -17.86
C VAL A 153 6.12 -35.42 -18.74
N LYS A 154 7.34 -35.86 -19.08
CA LYS A 154 7.59 -37.09 -19.85
C LYS A 154 7.34 -38.39 -19.07
N SER A 155 7.35 -38.38 -17.74
CA SER A 155 6.89 -39.54 -16.96
C SER A 155 5.36 -39.45 -16.78
N GLY A 156 4.61 -40.22 -17.57
CA GLY A 156 3.15 -40.20 -17.63
C GLY A 156 2.40 -40.73 -16.41
N GLN A 157 2.71 -40.19 -15.22
CA GLN A 157 1.86 -40.28 -14.04
C GLN A 157 1.08 -38.97 -13.91
N GLU A 158 -0.23 -39.02 -14.12
CA GLU A 158 -1.17 -37.94 -13.77
C GLU A 158 -1.33 -37.85 -12.24
N GLY A 159 -0.24 -37.52 -11.54
CA GLY A 159 -0.21 -37.26 -10.11
C GLY A 159 -0.35 -35.77 -9.86
N ASP A 160 -1.51 -35.36 -9.34
CA ASP A 160 -1.92 -34.01 -8.90
C ASP A 160 -0.86 -32.90 -9.07
N ALA A 161 -0.71 -32.43 -10.32
CA ALA A 161 0.05 -31.23 -10.65
C ALA A 161 -0.73 -30.00 -10.12
N GLY A 162 -0.67 -29.81 -8.80
CA GLY A 162 -1.63 -29.06 -8.01
C GLY A 162 -2.01 -27.72 -8.65
N PHE A 163 -3.32 -27.59 -8.94
CA PHE A 163 -3.95 -26.45 -9.62
C PHE A 163 -3.28 -25.13 -9.22
N MET A 164 -2.50 -24.56 -10.15
CA MET A 164 -1.60 -23.47 -9.81
C MET A 164 -2.38 -22.19 -9.52
N THR A 165 -2.35 -21.78 -8.24
CA THR A 165 -2.97 -20.53 -7.81
C THR A 165 -2.28 -19.34 -8.47
N GLU A 166 -2.95 -18.75 -9.46
CA GLU A 166 -2.59 -17.56 -10.26
C GLU A 166 -2.28 -16.28 -9.42
N TYR A 167 -2.36 -16.35 -8.10
CA TYR A 167 -2.53 -15.22 -7.17
C TYR A 167 -1.31 -14.89 -6.31
N VAL A 168 -0.12 -15.42 -6.61
CA VAL A 168 1.08 -15.23 -5.79
C VAL A 168 2.23 -14.65 -6.64
N ALA A 169 3.09 -13.82 -6.04
CA ALA A 169 4.11 -12.98 -6.70
C ALA A 169 3.59 -11.85 -7.62
N THR A 170 4.44 -10.84 -7.84
CA THR A 170 4.13 -9.60 -8.56
C THR A 170 3.89 -9.84 -10.05
N ARG A 171 2.72 -9.43 -10.57
CA ARG A 171 2.28 -9.73 -11.95
C ARG A 171 3.24 -9.24 -13.04
N TYR A 172 3.90 -8.10 -12.82
CA TYR A 172 4.65 -7.39 -13.87
C TYR A 172 5.82 -8.18 -14.48
N TYR A 173 6.39 -9.12 -13.73
CA TYR A 173 7.54 -9.95 -14.13
C TYR A 173 7.14 -11.37 -14.55
N ARG A 174 5.85 -11.68 -14.60
CA ARG A 174 5.37 -13.04 -14.94
C ARG A 174 5.46 -13.29 -16.44
N ALA A 175 5.89 -14.51 -16.77
CA ALA A 175 5.92 -15.03 -18.12
C ALA A 175 4.51 -15.16 -18.73
N PRO A 176 4.37 -15.13 -20.08
CA PRO A 176 3.09 -15.29 -20.75
C PRO A 176 2.54 -16.73 -20.63
N GLU A 177 3.41 -17.73 -20.46
CA GLU A 177 3.04 -19.11 -20.16
C GLU A 177 2.77 -19.35 -18.65
N ILE A 178 1.94 -20.35 -18.35
CA ILE A 178 1.60 -20.76 -16.97
C ILE A 178 2.40 -22.01 -16.53
N MET A 179 3.19 -22.63 -17.43
CA MET A 179 3.89 -23.90 -17.17
C MET A 179 5.20 -23.73 -16.38
N LEU A 180 5.30 -24.37 -15.21
CA LEU A 180 6.52 -24.40 -14.39
C LEU A 180 7.71 -24.93 -15.20
N SER A 181 8.69 -24.07 -15.42
CA SER A 181 9.98 -24.38 -16.04
C SER A 181 10.99 -23.30 -15.70
N PHE A 182 12.28 -23.63 -15.81
CA PHE A 182 13.40 -22.70 -15.64
C PHE A 182 13.30 -21.44 -16.54
N ARG A 183 12.52 -21.51 -17.63
CA ARG A 183 12.33 -20.41 -18.58
C ARG A 183 11.50 -19.27 -18.00
N ILE A 184 10.61 -19.52 -17.03
CA ILE A 184 9.83 -18.47 -16.37
C ILE A 184 10.79 -17.47 -15.69
N ASP A 185 11.85 -17.98 -15.06
CA ASP A 185 12.84 -17.13 -14.37
C ASP A 185 13.64 -16.28 -15.36
N MET A 186 13.99 -16.83 -16.53
CA MET A 186 14.67 -16.08 -17.59
C MET A 186 13.80 -14.96 -18.17
N TRP A 187 12.48 -15.14 -18.23
CA TRP A 187 11.56 -14.06 -18.58
C TRP A 187 11.52 -12.99 -17.49
N SER A 188 11.40 -13.38 -16.22
CA SER A 188 11.42 -12.44 -15.09
C SER A 188 12.72 -11.63 -15.05
N LEU A 189 13.85 -12.26 -15.35
CA LEU A 189 15.15 -11.61 -15.52
C LEU A 189 15.15 -10.60 -16.68
N GLY A 190 14.57 -10.96 -17.83
CA GLY A 190 14.35 -10.02 -18.94
C GLY A 190 13.51 -8.80 -18.53
N CYS A 191 12.46 -8.99 -17.74
CA CYS A 191 11.65 -7.89 -17.21
C CYS A 191 12.44 -6.99 -16.22
N ILE A 192 13.32 -7.57 -15.40
CA ILE A 192 14.21 -6.83 -14.49
C ILE A 192 15.26 -6.04 -15.27
N PHE A 193 15.86 -6.64 -16.31
CA PHE A 193 16.85 -5.98 -17.17
C PHE A 193 16.22 -4.80 -17.95
N ALA A 194 15.03 -5.01 -18.50
CA ALA A 194 14.21 -3.96 -19.09
C ALA A 194 13.86 -2.83 -18.11
N GLU A 195 13.67 -3.13 -16.82
CA GLU A 195 13.42 -2.13 -15.78
C GLU A 195 14.68 -1.38 -15.35
N LEU A 196 15.86 -2.03 -15.33
CA LEU A 196 17.15 -1.37 -15.14
C LEU A 196 17.43 -0.36 -16.26
N LEU A 197 17.26 -0.76 -17.52
CA LEU A 197 17.47 0.11 -18.68
C LEU A 197 16.46 1.26 -18.81
N GLY A 198 15.25 1.10 -18.25
CA GLY A 198 14.14 2.07 -18.39
C GLY A 198 13.76 2.83 -17.12
N SER A 199 14.38 2.52 -15.99
CA SER A 199 14.01 2.95 -14.63
C SER A 199 12.53 2.73 -14.24
N LYS A 200 11.82 1.81 -14.92
CA LYS A 200 10.39 1.52 -14.70
C LYS A 200 10.01 0.12 -15.19
N PRO A 201 9.04 -0.58 -14.56
CA PRO A 201 8.59 -1.90 -15.02
C PRO A 201 8.09 -1.88 -16.47
N LEU A 202 8.54 -2.83 -17.29
CA LEU A 202 8.17 -2.92 -18.70
C LEU A 202 6.68 -3.26 -18.92
N PHE A 203 6.18 -4.31 -18.26
CA PHE A 203 4.81 -4.80 -18.43
C PHE A 203 3.97 -4.54 -17.18
N LYS A 204 3.29 -3.39 -17.10
CA LYS A 204 2.58 -2.95 -15.88
C LYS A 204 1.07 -3.29 -15.90
N GLY A 205 0.71 -4.57 -16.05
CA GLY A 205 -0.68 -5.03 -16.17
C GLY A 205 -1.50 -4.99 -14.87
N ARG A 206 -2.67 -4.35 -14.94
CA ARG A 206 -3.64 -4.20 -13.83
C ARG A 206 -4.30 -5.52 -13.41
N ASP A 207 -4.55 -6.39 -14.38
CA ASP A 207 -5.09 -7.74 -14.25
C ASP A 207 -4.40 -8.69 -15.26
N PHE A 208 -4.82 -9.96 -15.34
CA PHE A 208 -4.24 -10.95 -16.26
C PHE A 208 -4.38 -10.57 -17.74
N VAL A 209 -5.57 -10.07 -18.12
CA VAL A 209 -5.88 -9.71 -19.51
C VAL A 209 -5.12 -8.45 -19.91
N ASP A 210 -5.07 -7.47 -19.02
CA ASP A 210 -4.28 -6.24 -19.20
C ASP A 210 -2.78 -6.55 -19.28
N GLN A 211 -2.24 -7.45 -18.44
CA GLN A 211 -0.84 -7.90 -18.52
C GLN A 211 -0.53 -8.54 -19.87
N LEU A 212 -1.38 -9.45 -20.34
CA LEU A 212 -1.23 -10.10 -21.64
C LEU A 212 -1.26 -9.07 -22.79
N ASN A 213 -2.15 -8.09 -22.72
CA ASN A 213 -2.21 -6.99 -23.70
C ASN A 213 -0.96 -6.09 -23.67
N GLN A 214 -0.39 -5.78 -22.50
CA GLN A 214 0.88 -5.04 -22.41
C GLN A 214 2.03 -5.81 -23.09
N ILE A 215 2.08 -7.13 -22.90
CA ILE A 215 3.10 -7.99 -23.53
C ILE A 215 2.92 -8.01 -25.05
N LEU A 216 1.70 -8.26 -25.53
CA LEU A 216 1.37 -8.28 -26.97
C LEU A 216 1.59 -6.93 -27.66
N TYR A 217 1.35 -5.81 -26.97
CA TYR A 217 1.56 -4.47 -27.52
C TYR A 217 3.03 -4.17 -27.82
N ILE A 218 3.96 -4.70 -27.01
CA ILE A 218 5.40 -4.45 -27.16
C ILE A 218 6.06 -5.52 -28.04
N LEU A 219 5.81 -6.80 -27.75
CA LEU A 219 6.46 -7.91 -28.45
C LEU A 219 5.74 -8.32 -29.75
N GLY A 220 4.55 -7.77 -30.01
CA GLY A 220 3.69 -8.14 -31.12
C GLY A 220 2.80 -9.36 -30.83
N THR A 221 1.87 -9.65 -31.74
CA THR A 221 1.08 -10.89 -31.67
C THR A 221 1.89 -12.07 -32.21
N PRO A 222 2.08 -13.16 -31.44
CA PRO A 222 2.82 -14.33 -31.90
C PRO A 222 2.10 -15.02 -33.06
N ASP A 223 2.85 -15.83 -33.83
CA ASP A 223 2.27 -16.71 -34.84
C ASP A 223 1.40 -17.81 -34.21
N ASP A 224 0.54 -18.43 -35.03
CA ASP A 224 -0.41 -19.43 -34.58
C ASP A 224 0.27 -20.69 -34.03
N ASP A 225 1.44 -21.09 -34.54
CA ASP A 225 2.18 -22.26 -34.04
C ASP A 225 2.73 -22.03 -32.63
N THR A 226 3.33 -20.87 -32.39
CA THR A 226 3.79 -20.41 -31.07
C THR A 226 2.61 -20.28 -30.11
N LEU A 227 1.51 -19.66 -30.54
CA LEU A 227 0.31 -19.49 -29.75
C LEU A 227 -0.33 -20.82 -29.33
N ASN A 228 -0.33 -21.81 -30.23
CA ASN A 228 -0.81 -23.17 -29.96
C ASN A 228 0.08 -23.93 -28.94
N ARG A 229 1.38 -23.59 -28.83
CA ARG A 229 2.31 -24.21 -27.85
C ARG A 229 2.17 -23.66 -26.42
N ILE A 230 1.89 -22.36 -26.27
CA ILE A 230 2.04 -21.65 -24.97
C ILE A 230 0.72 -21.33 -24.26
N GLY A 231 -0.39 -21.19 -25.00
CA GLY A 231 -1.65 -20.67 -24.47
C GLY A 231 -2.68 -21.75 -24.17
N SER A 232 -3.46 -21.58 -23.10
CA SER A 232 -4.72 -22.33 -22.93
C SER A 232 -5.71 -22.00 -24.04
N GLU A 233 -6.64 -22.91 -24.36
CA GLU A 233 -7.67 -22.69 -25.40
C GLU A 233 -8.43 -21.35 -25.23
N ARG A 234 -8.66 -20.93 -23.98
CA ARG A 234 -9.25 -19.62 -23.64
C ARG A 234 -8.35 -18.45 -24.01
N ALA A 235 -7.05 -18.53 -23.68
CA ALA A 235 -6.07 -17.51 -24.04
C ALA A 235 -5.86 -17.45 -25.57
N GLN A 236 -5.80 -18.60 -26.24
CA GLN A 236 -5.72 -18.67 -27.71
C GLN A 236 -6.94 -18.02 -28.37
N THR A 237 -8.15 -18.33 -27.89
CA THR A 237 -9.40 -17.73 -28.40
C THR A 237 -9.43 -16.22 -28.17
N TYR A 238 -8.96 -15.76 -27.00
CA TYR A 238 -8.85 -14.34 -26.71
C TYR A 238 -7.88 -13.62 -27.65
N ILE A 239 -6.64 -14.13 -27.79
CA ILE A 239 -5.61 -13.52 -28.64
C ILE A 239 -6.04 -13.52 -30.12
N LYS A 240 -6.68 -14.60 -30.60
CA LYS A 240 -7.24 -14.69 -31.96
C LYS A 240 -8.44 -13.75 -32.20
N SER A 241 -9.03 -13.17 -31.14
CA SER A 241 -10.10 -12.16 -31.24
C SER A 241 -9.60 -10.71 -31.27
N LEU A 242 -8.31 -10.47 -31.02
CA LEU A 242 -7.69 -9.15 -31.06
C LEU A 242 -7.17 -8.82 -32.46
N GLU A 243 -7.03 -7.52 -32.74
CA GLU A 243 -6.26 -7.05 -33.89
C GLU A 243 -4.76 -7.38 -33.68
N ARG A 244 -4.05 -7.76 -34.75
CA ARG A 244 -2.63 -8.14 -34.65
C ARG A 244 -1.76 -6.91 -34.34
N PHE A 245 -1.03 -6.99 -33.24
CA PHE A 245 0.01 -6.01 -32.87
C PHE A 245 1.32 -6.31 -33.59
N ALA A 246 2.00 -5.27 -34.07
CA ALA A 246 3.36 -5.35 -34.58
C ALA A 246 4.37 -5.23 -33.42
N LYS A 247 5.48 -5.98 -33.48
CA LYS A 247 6.58 -5.85 -32.50
C LYS A 247 7.19 -4.45 -32.55
N ILE A 248 7.33 -3.81 -31.39
CA ILE A 248 8.09 -2.58 -31.22
C ILE A 248 9.57 -2.96 -31.07
N PRO A 249 10.49 -2.46 -31.92
CA PRO A 249 11.93 -2.74 -31.77
C PRO A 249 12.45 -2.21 -30.43
N LEU A 250 13.16 -3.02 -29.63
CA LEU A 250 13.54 -2.62 -28.28
C LEU A 250 14.48 -1.41 -28.24
N GLY A 251 15.29 -1.19 -29.28
CA GLY A 251 16.10 0.02 -29.42
C GLY A 251 15.29 1.33 -29.54
N GLN A 252 13.99 1.28 -29.86
CA GLN A 252 13.11 2.46 -29.77
C GLN A 252 12.67 2.76 -28.33
N LEU A 253 12.58 1.73 -27.49
CA LEU A 253 12.24 1.85 -26.07
C LEU A 253 13.48 2.21 -25.22
N TYR A 254 14.65 1.71 -25.61
CA TYR A 254 15.93 1.86 -24.92
C TYR A 254 17.01 2.43 -25.87
N PRO A 255 16.88 3.68 -26.33
CA PRO A 255 17.80 4.26 -27.32
C PRO A 255 19.24 4.48 -26.83
N ASN A 256 19.47 4.34 -25.52
CA ASN A 256 20.79 4.49 -24.88
C ASN A 256 21.43 3.13 -24.50
N ALA A 257 20.76 2.00 -24.78
CA ALA A 257 21.31 0.67 -24.49
C ALA A 257 22.31 0.23 -25.57
N THR A 258 23.28 -0.61 -25.20
CA THR A 258 24.24 -1.20 -26.14
C THR A 258 23.57 -2.27 -27.01
N GLU A 259 24.12 -2.53 -28.21
CA GLU A 259 23.56 -3.54 -29.12
C GLU A 259 23.56 -4.94 -28.49
N THR A 260 24.60 -5.28 -27.71
CA THR A 260 24.70 -6.54 -26.96
C THR A 260 23.70 -6.64 -25.79
N ALA A 261 23.39 -5.52 -25.11
CA ALA A 261 22.33 -5.46 -24.12
C ALA A 261 20.95 -5.73 -24.75
N LEU A 262 20.67 -5.09 -25.89
CA LEU A 262 19.41 -5.26 -26.61
C LEU A 262 19.23 -6.69 -27.15
N ASP A 263 20.30 -7.28 -27.71
CA ASP A 263 20.30 -8.66 -28.22
C ASP A 263 20.05 -9.69 -27.09
N LEU A 264 20.68 -9.52 -25.93
CA LEU A 264 20.37 -10.36 -24.75
C LEU A 264 18.93 -10.16 -24.30
N LEU A 265 18.46 -8.91 -24.24
CA LEU A 265 17.10 -8.60 -23.78
C LEU A 265 16.02 -9.19 -24.69
N GLU A 266 16.21 -9.19 -26.02
CA GLU A 266 15.28 -9.85 -26.95
C GLU A 266 15.25 -11.39 -26.75
N LYS A 267 16.41 -12.01 -26.49
CA LYS A 267 16.50 -13.45 -26.22
C LYS A 267 15.86 -13.86 -24.88
N LEU A 268 15.92 -12.99 -23.87
CA LEU A 268 15.22 -13.16 -22.59
C LEU A 268 13.69 -12.95 -22.72
N LEU A 269 13.27 -11.90 -23.44
CA LEU A 269 11.85 -11.56 -23.65
C LEU A 269 11.23 -12.28 -24.86
N THR A 270 11.55 -13.57 -25.02
CA THR A 270 10.98 -14.41 -26.08
C THR A 270 9.68 -15.09 -25.63
N PHE A 271 8.63 -15.00 -26.47
CA PHE A 271 7.29 -15.52 -26.20
C PHE A 271 7.26 -17.05 -26.03
N ASP A 272 7.97 -17.79 -26.88
CA ASP A 272 8.08 -19.25 -26.79
C ASP A 272 9.15 -19.64 -25.74
N PRO A 273 8.78 -20.34 -24.65
CA PRO A 273 9.74 -20.79 -23.63
C PRO A 273 10.83 -21.70 -24.20
N MET A 274 10.53 -22.48 -25.23
CA MET A 274 11.51 -23.39 -25.86
C MET A 274 12.57 -22.64 -26.68
N SER A 275 12.22 -21.45 -27.18
CA SER A 275 13.14 -20.56 -27.93
C SER A 275 13.80 -19.51 -27.04
N ARG A 276 13.34 -19.34 -25.79
CA ARG A 276 13.90 -18.42 -24.80
C ARG A 276 15.24 -18.97 -24.30
N ILE A 277 16.24 -18.08 -24.22
CA ILE A 277 17.62 -18.41 -23.85
C ILE A 277 17.70 -19.08 -22.46
N GLN A 278 18.62 -20.02 -22.32
CA GLN A 278 18.91 -20.68 -21.03
C GLN A 278 19.85 -19.83 -20.19
N VAL A 279 20.03 -20.18 -18.92
CA VAL A 279 20.95 -19.43 -18.05
C VAL A 279 22.41 -19.67 -18.43
N GLU A 280 22.75 -20.87 -18.90
CA GLU A 280 24.07 -21.22 -19.44
C GLU A 280 24.36 -20.43 -20.73
N ASP A 281 23.46 -20.53 -21.72
CA ASP A 281 23.58 -19.79 -22.99
C ASP A 281 23.58 -18.26 -22.78
N ALA A 282 22.95 -17.78 -21.70
CA ALA A 282 22.95 -16.36 -21.33
C ALA A 282 24.27 -15.93 -20.69
N LEU A 283 24.94 -16.78 -19.91
CA LEU A 283 26.27 -16.50 -19.33
C LEU A 283 27.34 -16.44 -20.41
N ASP A 284 27.27 -17.34 -21.40
CA ASP A 284 28.13 -17.36 -22.59
C ASP A 284 27.86 -16.19 -23.58
N HIS A 285 26.90 -15.31 -23.29
CA HIS A 285 26.50 -14.23 -24.19
C HIS A 285 27.58 -13.13 -24.28
N PRO A 286 27.82 -12.52 -25.47
CA PRO A 286 28.77 -11.40 -25.61
C PRO A 286 28.50 -10.18 -24.71
N TYR A 287 27.29 -10.08 -24.13
CA TYR A 287 27.00 -9.05 -23.14
C TYR A 287 27.70 -9.29 -21.79
N PHE A 288 28.18 -10.50 -21.46
CA PHE A 288 28.90 -10.79 -20.21
C PHE A 288 30.38 -11.12 -20.40
N GLU A 289 30.97 -10.89 -21.58
CA GLU A 289 32.39 -11.16 -21.88
C GLU A 289 33.37 -10.57 -20.84
N LEU A 290 33.00 -9.47 -20.17
CA LEU A 290 33.80 -8.80 -19.14
C LEU A 290 33.76 -9.49 -17.75
N PHE A 291 32.75 -10.32 -17.49
CA PHE A 291 32.52 -10.95 -16.18
C PHE A 291 32.48 -12.48 -16.19
N HIS A 292 32.21 -13.09 -17.35
CA HIS A 292 32.06 -14.54 -17.51
C HIS A 292 33.33 -15.29 -17.11
N ASP A 293 33.19 -16.19 -16.13
CA ASP A 293 34.25 -17.06 -15.64
C ASP A 293 33.66 -18.44 -15.29
N PRO A 294 33.79 -19.45 -16.16
CA PRO A 294 33.26 -20.78 -15.92
C PRO A 294 33.71 -21.43 -14.61
N ASP A 295 34.90 -21.09 -14.09
CA ASP A 295 35.43 -21.65 -12.83
C ASP A 295 34.78 -20.99 -11.60
N ASP A 296 34.23 -19.78 -11.72
CA ASP A 296 33.51 -19.03 -10.68
C ASP A 296 31.98 -19.03 -10.88
N GLU A 297 31.46 -19.91 -11.76
CA GLU A 297 30.03 -20.12 -12.02
C GLU A 297 29.59 -21.57 -11.76
N PRO A 298 29.57 -22.03 -10.49
CA PRO A 298 29.29 -23.42 -10.15
C PRO A 298 27.85 -23.85 -10.46
N THR A 299 27.67 -25.17 -10.60
CA THR A 299 26.35 -25.83 -10.62
C THR A 299 26.11 -26.60 -9.32
N HIS A 300 24.85 -26.85 -8.97
CA HIS A 300 24.51 -27.64 -7.80
C HIS A 300 24.56 -29.14 -8.10
N PHE A 301 25.26 -29.91 -7.26
CA PHE A 301 25.52 -31.35 -7.50
C PHE A 301 24.37 -32.27 -7.07
N THR A 302 23.42 -31.76 -6.29
CA THR A 302 22.30 -32.53 -5.71
C THR A 302 20.97 -31.81 -5.86
N THR A 303 19.92 -32.54 -6.25
CA THR A 303 18.53 -32.05 -6.29
C THR A 303 17.95 -31.91 -4.89
N VAL A 304 17.00 -30.99 -4.72
CA VAL A 304 16.23 -30.86 -3.47
C VAL A 304 15.20 -32.00 -3.37
N ASP A 305 15.08 -32.62 -2.19
CA ASP A 305 13.98 -33.54 -1.91
C ASP A 305 12.70 -32.74 -1.58
N PHE A 306 11.68 -32.88 -2.43
CA PHE A 306 10.36 -32.25 -2.27
C PHE A 306 9.31 -33.14 -1.59
N SER A 307 9.69 -34.26 -1.00
CA SER A 307 8.78 -35.14 -0.23
C SER A 307 7.91 -34.35 0.77
N PHE A 308 8.46 -33.31 1.39
CA PHE A 308 7.78 -32.43 2.35
C PHE A 308 6.62 -31.60 1.76
N GLU A 309 6.52 -31.43 0.43
CA GLU A 309 5.38 -30.73 -0.19
C GLU A 309 4.07 -31.53 -0.09
N SER A 310 4.17 -32.85 0.12
CA SER A 310 2.99 -33.72 0.35
C SER A 310 2.39 -33.61 1.75
N LEU A 311 3.04 -32.88 2.68
CA LEU A 311 2.55 -32.69 4.05
C LEU A 311 1.41 -31.66 4.07
N ASP A 312 0.19 -32.09 4.38
CA ASP A 312 -0.97 -31.19 4.51
C ASP A 312 -1.38 -30.93 5.98
N ASN A 313 -0.82 -31.68 6.92
CA ASN A 313 -1.06 -31.51 8.35
C ASN A 313 -0.10 -30.46 8.97
N ILE A 314 -0.67 -29.51 9.73
CA ILE A 314 0.10 -28.44 10.38
C ILE A 314 1.03 -29.00 11.47
N GLU A 315 0.62 -30.02 12.23
CA GLU A 315 1.45 -30.57 13.31
C GLU A 315 2.68 -31.33 12.75
N GLU A 316 2.52 -32.10 11.68
CA GLU A 316 3.64 -32.76 10.98
C GLU A 316 4.61 -31.73 10.37
N MET A 317 4.08 -30.64 9.79
CA MET A 317 4.92 -29.54 9.32
C MET A 317 5.62 -28.80 10.48
N LYS A 318 4.97 -28.65 11.65
CA LYS A 318 5.57 -28.08 12.87
C LYS A 318 6.73 -28.94 13.38
N GLU A 319 6.54 -30.26 13.48
CA GLU A 319 7.61 -31.20 13.83
C GLU A 319 8.77 -31.13 12.82
N THR A 320 8.48 -31.08 11.52
CA THR A 320 9.51 -30.95 10.49
C THR A 320 10.29 -29.63 10.59
N ILE A 321 9.64 -28.50 10.90
CA ILE A 321 10.29 -27.20 11.15
C ILE A 321 11.21 -27.27 12.38
N ILE A 322 10.74 -27.91 13.46
CA ILE A 322 11.53 -28.11 14.69
C ILE A 322 12.81 -28.89 14.37
N ASP A 323 12.70 -29.98 13.61
CA ASP A 323 13.81 -30.86 13.31
C ASP A 323 14.80 -30.24 12.32
N GLU A 324 14.36 -29.47 11.34
CA GLU A 324 15.26 -28.69 10.46
C GLU A 324 16.13 -27.73 11.28
N VAL A 325 15.52 -26.95 12.18
CA VAL A 325 16.25 -26.00 13.04
C VAL A 325 17.22 -26.71 13.98
N LYS A 326 16.86 -27.88 14.51
CA LYS A 326 17.77 -28.71 15.32
C LYS A 326 18.94 -29.25 14.48
N MET A 327 18.68 -29.77 13.28
CA MET A 327 19.69 -30.33 12.38
C MET A 327 20.69 -29.25 11.92
N PHE A 328 20.19 -28.07 11.52
CA PHE A 328 21.03 -26.91 11.19
C PHE A 328 21.96 -26.54 12.36
N LYS A 329 21.40 -26.39 13.57
CA LYS A 329 22.19 -26.07 14.78
C LYS A 329 23.23 -27.15 15.10
N ALA A 330 22.90 -28.43 14.94
CA ALA A 330 23.81 -29.55 15.16
C ALA A 330 24.96 -29.56 14.14
N ARG A 331 24.66 -29.43 12.84
CA ARG A 331 25.67 -29.32 11.76
C ARG A 331 26.65 -28.16 12.03
N LYS A 332 26.12 -26.99 12.36
CA LYS A 332 26.89 -25.79 12.69
C LYS A 332 27.76 -25.96 13.95
N HIS A 333 27.32 -26.76 14.93
CA HIS A 333 28.13 -27.09 16.10
C HIS A 333 29.29 -28.06 15.74
N SER A 334 29.04 -29.07 14.91
CA SER A 334 30.08 -29.99 14.42
C SER A 334 31.17 -29.24 13.63
N LEU A 335 30.78 -28.43 12.64
CA LEU A 335 31.72 -27.64 11.83
C LEU A 335 32.60 -26.72 12.70
N LYS A 336 32.08 -26.18 13.80
CA LYS A 336 32.85 -25.38 14.77
C LYS A 336 33.82 -26.21 15.62
N LEU A 337 33.54 -27.48 15.86
CA LEU A 337 34.46 -28.42 16.52
C LEU A 337 35.58 -28.83 15.56
N ASP A 338 35.24 -29.19 14.33
CA ASP A 338 36.20 -29.62 13.30
C ASP A 338 37.18 -28.50 12.92
N MET A 339 36.69 -27.27 12.72
CA MET A 339 37.52 -26.07 12.51
C MET A 339 38.47 -25.78 13.69
N ARG A 340 38.07 -26.09 14.92
CA ARG A 340 38.94 -25.99 16.11
C ARG A 340 39.96 -27.14 16.17
N GLY A 341 39.63 -28.32 15.65
CA GLY A 341 40.54 -29.44 15.44
C GLY A 341 41.63 -29.14 14.40
N LEU A 342 41.24 -28.63 13.23
CA LEU A 342 42.13 -28.22 12.14
C LEU A 342 43.09 -27.09 12.57
N ARG A 343 42.61 -26.06 13.29
CA ARG A 343 43.48 -25.03 13.90
C ARG A 343 44.48 -25.60 14.94
N ARG A 344 44.16 -26.74 15.56
CA ARG A 344 45.05 -27.46 16.50
C ARG A 344 46.07 -28.37 15.81
N GLN A 345 45.80 -28.84 14.59
CA GLN A 345 46.78 -29.60 13.80
C GLN A 345 47.75 -28.67 13.06
N ASN A 346 47.25 -27.58 12.46
CA ASN A 346 48.08 -26.59 11.75
C ASN A 346 48.98 -25.73 12.65
N SER A 347 48.95 -25.92 13.98
CA SER A 347 49.89 -25.31 14.93
C SER A 347 51.11 -26.18 15.24
N ILE A 348 51.26 -27.36 14.61
CA ILE A 348 52.43 -28.26 14.79
C ILE A 348 53.15 -28.52 13.44
N THR A 349 53.44 -27.47 12.68
CA THR A 349 54.55 -27.47 11.70
C THR A 349 54.98 -26.04 11.39
N THR A 350 56.19 -25.66 11.80
CA THR A 350 56.80 -24.38 11.40
C THR A 350 58.17 -24.63 10.77
N PRO A 351 58.32 -24.46 9.45
CA PRO A 351 59.60 -24.16 8.82
C PRO A 351 59.80 -22.65 8.72
N THR A 352 60.96 -22.17 9.16
CA THR A 352 61.34 -20.76 9.13
C THR A 352 61.81 -20.29 7.74
N SER A 353 61.25 -19.21 7.18
CA SER A 353 62.05 -18.31 6.33
C SER A 353 61.46 -16.89 6.13
N LYS A 354 62.23 -15.89 6.57
CA LYS A 354 62.48 -14.57 5.94
C LYS A 354 61.28 -13.81 5.33
N ARG A 355 60.78 -12.81 6.09
CA ARG A 355 59.99 -11.68 5.57
C ARG A 355 60.94 -10.56 5.12
N ALA A 356 60.87 -10.14 3.86
CA ALA A 356 61.53 -8.92 3.40
C ALA A 356 60.74 -7.68 3.84
N ARG A 357 61.44 -6.58 4.12
CA ARG A 357 60.83 -5.28 4.47
C ARG A 357 60.64 -4.45 3.20
N TYR A 358 59.62 -3.60 3.18
CA TYR A 358 59.82 -2.22 2.73
C TYR A 358 58.98 -1.27 3.59
N ASN A 359 59.58 -0.13 3.97
CA ASN A 359 58.95 0.93 4.75
C ASN A 359 58.45 2.02 3.80
N SER A 360 57.41 2.74 4.21
CA SER A 360 57.51 4.20 4.36
C SER A 360 56.47 4.70 5.37
N SER A 361 56.69 5.90 5.90
CA SER A 361 56.10 6.38 7.16
C SER A 361 55.72 7.86 7.08
N SER A 362 54.68 8.25 7.80
CA SER A 362 54.52 9.62 8.30
C SER A 362 53.86 9.62 9.68
N LYS A 363 54.52 10.32 10.63
CA LYS A 363 54.01 10.59 12.00
C LYS A 363 53.08 11.81 11.96
N VAL A 364 52.15 12.00 12.91
CA VAL A 364 52.22 12.94 14.08
C VAL A 364 50.74 13.11 14.51
N ASN A 365 50.30 13.15 15.77
CA ASN A 365 50.95 13.06 17.09
C ASN A 365 50.02 12.34 18.11
N GLU A 366 50.49 12.11 19.34
CA GLU A 366 49.62 11.83 20.51
C GLU A 366 49.54 13.06 21.45
N MET A 367 48.42 13.22 22.14
CA MET A 367 48.36 13.71 23.53
C MET A 367 47.03 13.25 24.15
N GLY A 368 47.02 12.86 25.42
CA GLY A 368 45.96 11.99 25.98
C GLY A 368 45.15 12.55 27.14
N TYR A 369 44.31 11.65 27.69
CA TYR A 369 43.53 11.73 28.94
C TYR A 369 42.38 12.74 29.06
N ALA A 370 41.14 12.21 29.06
CA ALA A 370 40.32 12.12 30.27
C ALA A 370 39.08 11.22 30.05
N ASP A 371 38.75 10.36 31.01
CA ASP A 371 37.42 9.73 31.13
C ASP A 371 36.41 10.74 31.69
N GLN A 372 35.15 10.72 31.23
CA GLN A 372 33.96 10.38 32.04
C GLN A 372 32.62 10.79 31.37
N LEU A 373 31.59 9.97 31.64
CA LEU A 373 30.14 10.25 31.53
C LEU A 373 29.55 10.51 30.14
N ILE A 374 28.96 9.46 29.55
CA ILE A 374 27.94 9.55 28.50
C ILE A 374 26.70 8.79 29.01
N THR A 375 25.57 9.49 29.13
CA THR A 375 24.25 8.91 29.42
C THR A 375 23.59 8.38 28.14
N SER A 376 22.72 7.38 28.27
CA SER A 376 22.11 6.66 27.14
C SER A 376 20.98 7.43 26.45
N PRO A 377 20.78 7.27 25.12
CA PRO A 377 19.64 7.84 24.40
C PRO A 377 18.30 7.26 24.86
N LEU A 378 17.23 8.06 24.75
CA LEU A 378 15.84 7.59 24.79
C LEU A 378 15.28 7.56 23.35
N ASP A 379 15.02 6.37 22.82
CA ASP A 379 14.24 6.18 21.59
C ASP A 379 12.74 6.16 21.94
N VAL A 380 11.92 6.90 21.17
CA VAL A 380 10.47 7.02 21.41
C VAL A 380 9.68 6.27 20.34
N ASP A 381 9.12 5.12 20.72
CA ASP A 381 8.25 4.25 19.91
C ASP A 381 6.77 4.74 19.98
N PRO A 382 5.93 4.64 18.92
CA PRO A 382 4.75 5.51 18.75
C PRO A 382 3.45 5.01 19.42
N ASN A 383 3.50 4.16 20.45
CA ASN A 383 2.31 3.68 21.18
C ASN A 383 1.96 4.54 22.41
N LEU A 384 2.00 5.87 22.23
CA LEU A 384 1.97 6.86 23.31
C LEU A 384 0.57 7.14 23.88
N GLU A 385 -0.06 6.15 24.54
CA GLU A 385 -1.19 6.41 25.46
C GLU A 385 -1.28 5.46 26.67
N ARG A 386 -0.22 4.66 26.96
CA ARG A 386 -0.13 3.85 28.19
C ARG A 386 1.24 3.90 28.84
N ASP A 387 1.20 4.23 30.14
CA ASP A 387 2.26 4.22 31.15
C ASP A 387 3.66 4.76 30.76
N LEU A 388 3.86 6.05 31.09
CA LEU A 388 5.17 6.70 31.22
C LEU A 388 5.48 7.02 32.69
N SER A 389 4.97 6.19 33.61
CA SER A 389 5.26 6.26 35.04
C SER A 389 6.67 5.72 35.40
N GLU A 390 7.32 4.98 34.48
CA GLU A 390 8.60 4.31 34.74
C GLU A 390 9.62 4.45 33.58
N THR A 391 10.37 5.54 33.55
CA THR A 391 11.81 5.52 33.18
C THR A 391 12.52 6.73 33.81
N PRO A 392 13.77 6.59 34.29
CA PRO A 392 14.26 7.47 35.35
C PRO A 392 14.93 8.76 34.84
N ILE A 393 14.24 9.89 35.02
CA ILE A 393 14.95 11.05 35.59
C ILE A 393 15.33 10.64 37.03
N PRO A 394 16.59 10.81 37.49
CA PRO A 394 17.03 10.29 38.78
C PRO A 394 16.30 10.92 39.97
N ASN A 395 15.23 10.27 40.45
CA ASN A 395 14.45 10.62 41.65
C ASN A 395 14.02 12.09 41.77
N VAL A 396 13.76 12.77 40.66
CA VAL A 396 13.20 14.13 40.66
C VAL A 396 11.67 14.03 40.75
N PRO A 397 11.01 14.60 41.78
CA PRO A 397 9.55 14.61 41.87
C PRO A 397 8.90 15.29 40.65
N ALA A 398 7.73 14.81 40.22
CA ALA A 398 6.99 15.37 39.08
C ALA A 398 6.69 16.89 39.23
N GLU A 399 6.40 17.31 40.47
CA GLU A 399 6.15 18.70 40.87
C GLU A 399 7.42 19.53 41.10
N ALA A 400 8.62 18.92 41.06
CA ALA A 400 9.86 19.64 41.31
C ALA A 400 10.11 20.71 40.24
N PRO A 401 10.63 21.90 40.63
CA PRO A 401 10.93 22.97 39.71
C PRO A 401 11.95 22.50 38.68
N LEU A 402 11.62 22.65 37.40
CA LEU A 402 12.53 22.35 36.30
C LEU A 402 12.16 23.20 35.10
N ARG A 403 13.12 23.96 34.57
CA ARG A 403 12.94 24.85 33.42
C ARG A 403 13.89 24.48 32.29
N VAL A 404 13.47 24.73 31.05
CA VAL A 404 14.36 24.59 29.89
C VAL A 404 15.27 25.81 29.80
N ASN A 405 16.58 25.60 29.94
CA ASN A 405 17.60 26.65 29.80
C ASN A 405 17.94 26.89 28.31
N ALA A 406 18.19 25.83 27.55
CA ALA A 406 18.39 25.91 26.11
C ALA A 406 17.65 24.79 25.36
N LEU A 407 17.26 25.08 24.12
CA LEU A 407 16.80 24.09 23.15
C LEU A 407 17.77 24.09 21.96
N ARG A 408 18.39 22.95 21.67
CA ARG A 408 19.27 22.74 20.52
C ARG A 408 18.56 21.84 19.51
N ILE A 409 18.60 22.19 18.23
CA ILE A 409 18.03 21.37 17.15
C ILE A 409 19.13 21.09 16.14
N LEU A 410 19.35 19.81 15.82
CA LEU A 410 20.44 19.31 15.00
C LEU A 410 19.91 18.41 13.89
N GLY A 411 20.62 18.36 12.76
CA GLY A 411 20.30 17.50 11.61
C GLY A 411 19.29 18.06 10.59
N THR A 412 18.81 19.29 10.77
CA THR A 412 17.94 19.98 9.79
C THR A 412 18.76 20.82 8.80
N ASN A 413 18.68 20.50 7.50
CA ASN A 413 19.36 21.23 6.43
C ASN A 413 18.38 21.99 5.52
N ALA A 414 17.16 21.47 5.33
CA ALA A 414 16.11 22.04 4.49
C ALA A 414 15.01 22.76 5.28
N THR A 415 14.86 22.48 6.58
CA THR A 415 13.81 23.06 7.43
C THR A 415 14.23 24.41 8.02
N ARG A 416 13.31 25.39 8.01
CA ARG A 416 13.54 26.74 8.53
C ARG A 416 13.39 26.80 10.05
N ASN A 417 14.29 27.55 10.69
CA ASN A 417 14.20 27.89 12.11
C ASN A 417 12.86 28.55 12.51
N SER A 418 12.23 29.33 11.62
CA SER A 418 10.93 29.94 11.89
C SER A 418 9.80 28.91 12.05
N PHE A 419 9.86 27.80 11.30
CA PHE A 419 8.92 26.69 11.45
C PHE A 419 9.23 25.89 12.72
N LEU A 420 10.50 25.53 12.94
CA LEU A 420 10.92 24.79 14.14
C LEU A 420 10.50 25.56 15.42
N ASN A 421 10.82 26.86 15.51
CA ASN A 421 10.41 27.72 16.61
C ASN A 421 8.87 27.80 16.78
N SER A 422 8.10 27.73 15.69
CA SER A 422 6.62 27.72 15.79
C SER A 422 6.07 26.44 16.42
N VAL A 423 6.81 25.32 16.36
CA VAL A 423 6.47 24.05 17.00
C VAL A 423 7.05 23.94 18.41
N THR A 424 8.28 24.44 18.63
CA THR A 424 9.06 24.17 19.84
C THR A 424 9.07 25.29 20.90
N SER A 425 8.66 26.53 20.55
CA SER A 425 8.76 27.68 21.45
C SER A 425 8.04 27.51 22.78
N ASN A 426 6.96 26.74 22.83
CA ASN A 426 6.21 26.46 24.05
C ASN A 426 7.00 25.64 25.08
N VAL A 427 8.14 25.02 24.74
CA VAL A 427 8.92 24.25 25.72
C VAL A 427 9.44 25.12 26.88
N PHE A 428 9.65 26.42 26.62
CA PHE A 428 10.25 27.35 27.57
C PHE A 428 9.29 27.87 28.66
N ASP A 429 7.97 27.75 28.50
CA ASP A 429 7.00 28.08 29.57
C ASP A 429 6.70 26.90 30.51
N ALA A 430 7.49 25.82 30.48
CA ALA A 430 7.43 24.74 31.47
C ALA A 430 8.19 25.11 32.74
N ASP A 431 7.51 25.01 33.89
CA ASP A 431 8.07 25.32 35.22
C ASP A 431 8.35 24.09 36.10
N THR A 432 7.85 22.91 35.73
CA THR A 432 8.01 21.66 36.49
C THR A 432 8.50 20.51 35.61
N THR A 433 9.08 19.49 36.26
CA THR A 433 9.60 18.28 35.62
C THR A 433 8.55 17.58 34.74
N GLU A 434 7.32 17.43 35.24
CA GLU A 434 6.20 16.88 34.44
C GLU A 434 5.89 17.73 33.20
N GLN A 435 5.86 19.07 33.35
CA GLN A 435 5.55 19.97 32.24
C GLN A 435 6.64 19.94 31.16
N VAL A 436 7.92 19.87 31.54
CA VAL A 436 9.03 19.78 30.58
C VAL A 436 8.89 18.49 29.76
N LEU A 437 8.77 17.34 30.42
CA LEU A 437 8.61 16.04 29.76
C LEU A 437 7.42 16.04 28.79
N LYS A 438 6.26 16.50 29.26
CA LYS A 438 5.03 16.54 28.45
C LYS A 438 5.16 17.44 27.23
N ARG A 439 5.71 18.66 27.37
CA ARG A 439 5.87 19.58 26.23
C ARG A 439 6.89 19.06 25.22
N VAL A 440 7.95 18.40 25.67
CA VAL A 440 8.94 17.76 24.79
C VAL A 440 8.34 16.59 24.01
N GLN A 441 7.46 15.78 24.63
CA GLN A 441 6.70 14.74 23.94
C GLN A 441 5.68 15.31 22.95
N ASP A 442 4.93 16.35 23.33
CA ASP A 442 3.99 17.05 22.45
C ASP A 442 4.70 17.63 21.21
N ILE A 443 5.90 18.17 21.38
CA ILE A 443 6.77 18.65 20.29
C ILE A 443 7.14 17.51 19.35
N ALA A 444 7.64 16.39 19.86
CA ALA A 444 8.04 15.25 19.04
C ALA A 444 6.83 14.67 18.28
N ALA A 445 5.67 14.55 18.93
CA ALA A 445 4.43 14.11 18.30
C ALA A 445 3.96 15.08 17.19
N GLN A 446 4.11 16.39 17.36
CA GLN A 446 3.82 17.37 16.29
C GLN A 446 4.81 17.26 15.13
N LEU A 447 6.12 17.23 15.40
CA LEU A 447 7.17 17.07 14.39
C LEU A 447 6.97 15.78 13.56
N GLN A 448 6.60 14.66 14.20
CA GLN A 448 6.29 13.41 13.52
C GLN A 448 5.07 13.52 12.61
N LYS A 449 3.98 14.16 13.09
CA LYS A 449 2.74 14.36 12.32
C LYS A 449 2.93 15.25 11.07
N HIS A 450 3.94 16.12 11.05
CA HIS A 450 4.27 16.87 9.83
C HIS A 450 4.82 15.99 8.70
N ASN A 451 5.25 14.76 8.99
CA ASN A 451 5.76 13.77 8.02
C ASN A 451 6.95 14.30 7.17
N ILE A 452 7.81 15.13 7.78
CA ILE A 452 9.04 15.66 7.17
C ILE A 452 10.32 15.19 7.87
N PHE A 453 10.22 14.40 8.95
CA PHE A 453 11.35 13.73 9.60
C PHE A 453 11.17 12.21 9.62
N ASP A 454 12.22 11.45 9.31
CA ASP A 454 12.27 9.98 9.44
C ASP A 454 12.65 9.54 10.86
N GLU A 455 13.38 10.39 11.59
CA GLU A 455 13.92 10.09 12.92
C GLU A 455 13.87 11.35 13.79
N ILE A 456 13.42 11.20 15.04
CA ILE A 456 13.33 12.26 16.04
C ILE A 456 13.87 11.70 17.35
N LYS A 457 15.07 12.14 17.75
CA LYS A 457 15.73 11.75 19.00
C LYS A 457 15.81 12.93 19.96
N ILE A 458 15.65 12.65 21.24
CA ILE A 458 15.53 13.64 22.30
C ILE A 458 16.56 13.33 23.39
N TYR A 459 17.36 14.32 23.76
CA TYR A 459 18.29 14.27 24.88
C TYR A 459 17.96 15.37 25.87
N LEU A 460 18.11 15.07 27.16
CA LEU A 460 17.81 15.97 28.28
C LEU A 460 19.04 16.00 29.20
N ASP A 461 19.80 17.10 29.13
CA ASP A 461 21.05 17.27 29.86
C ASP A 461 20.82 18.22 31.04
N THR A 462 20.85 17.70 32.27
CA THR A 462 20.71 18.54 33.48
C THR A 462 21.90 19.46 33.62
N ASN A 463 21.68 20.77 33.68
CA ASN A 463 22.77 21.73 33.81
C ASN A 463 23.30 21.75 35.25
N HIS A 464 24.60 21.46 35.44
CA HIS A 464 25.22 21.45 36.76
C HIS A 464 25.57 22.86 37.28
N ASP A 465 25.63 23.86 36.41
CA ASP A 465 25.96 25.25 36.77
C ASP A 465 24.72 26.10 37.12
N ILE A 466 23.54 25.70 36.67
CA ILE A 466 22.27 26.42 36.89
C ILE A 466 21.24 25.44 37.47
N ALA A 467 21.02 25.55 38.79
CA ALA A 467 20.04 24.75 39.52
C ALA A 467 18.64 24.83 38.88
N ASP A 468 17.88 23.73 38.99
CA ASP A 468 16.51 23.58 38.49
C ASP A 468 16.36 23.84 36.97
N THR A 469 17.41 23.56 36.17
CA THR A 469 17.34 23.68 34.71
C THR A 469 17.89 22.48 33.93
N VAL A 470 17.39 22.34 32.69
CA VAL A 470 17.77 21.30 31.72
C VAL A 470 17.99 21.90 30.33
N ASP A 471 19.02 21.44 29.63
CA ASP A 471 19.22 21.68 28.19
C ASP A 471 18.53 20.56 27.42
N VAL A 472 17.65 20.91 26.47
CA VAL A 472 16.95 19.96 25.60
C VAL A 472 17.64 19.93 24.24
N THR A 473 18.03 18.75 23.76
CA THR A 473 18.64 18.59 22.43
C THR A 473 17.80 17.65 21.56
N LEU A 474 17.31 18.16 20.43
CA LEU A 474 16.57 17.42 19.41
C LEU A 474 17.48 17.07 18.23
N HIS A 475 17.69 15.78 17.97
CA HIS A 475 18.32 15.29 16.75
C HIS A 475 17.22 14.88 15.77
N LEU A 476 17.14 15.56 14.63
CA LEU A 476 16.14 15.35 13.59
C LEU A 476 16.81 14.84 12.32
N LYS A 477 16.22 13.84 11.66
CA LYS A 477 16.63 13.38 10.34
C LYS A 477 15.54 13.71 9.33
N GLU A 478 15.80 14.62 8.40
CA GLU A 478 14.84 15.03 7.37
C GLU A 478 14.54 13.90 6.37
N LYS A 479 13.27 13.76 5.98
CA LYS A 479 12.85 12.82 4.92
C LYS A 479 13.29 13.32 3.54
N ASP A 480 13.35 12.39 2.61
CA ASP A 480 13.36 12.72 1.18
C ASP A 480 12.18 13.62 0.80
N LYS A 481 12.46 14.58 -0.09
CA LYS A 481 11.46 15.53 -0.58
C LYS A 481 10.37 14.86 -1.42
N GLY A 482 10.64 13.71 -2.04
CA GLY A 482 9.68 13.03 -2.91
C GLY A 482 8.46 12.50 -2.15
N LEU A 483 7.27 12.76 -2.71
CA LEU A 483 6.02 12.12 -2.31
C LEU A 483 5.40 11.42 -3.51
N PHE A 484 5.12 10.12 -3.36
CA PHE A 484 4.38 9.34 -4.32
C PHE A 484 3.23 8.65 -3.60
N GLU A 485 2.00 8.91 -4.04
CA GLU A 485 0.81 8.25 -3.52
C GLU A 485 0.05 7.59 -4.67
N THR A 486 -0.34 6.33 -4.51
CA THR A 486 -1.28 5.67 -5.43
C THR A 486 -2.43 5.12 -4.61
N LYS A 487 -3.65 5.56 -4.91
CA LYS A 487 -4.86 5.26 -4.14
C LYS A 487 -5.97 4.91 -5.11
N VAL A 488 -6.38 3.64 -5.14
CA VAL A 488 -7.55 3.22 -5.92
C VAL A 488 -8.79 3.55 -5.09
N ASN A 489 -9.60 4.52 -5.54
CA ASN A 489 -10.88 4.82 -4.91
C ASN A 489 -11.97 4.06 -5.67
N VAL A 490 -12.92 3.47 -4.94
CA VAL A 490 -13.97 2.64 -5.52
C VAL A 490 -15.33 3.06 -5.00
N GLY A 491 -16.24 3.45 -5.89
CA GLY A 491 -17.52 4.04 -5.49
C GLY A 491 -18.51 4.16 -6.65
N ASN A 492 -19.80 4.18 -6.32
CA ASN A 492 -20.91 4.36 -7.27
C ASN A 492 -20.88 3.45 -8.52
N ASN A 493 -20.47 2.19 -8.35
CA ASN A 493 -20.38 1.13 -9.36
C ASN A 493 -19.23 1.34 -10.36
N GLN A 494 -18.15 1.97 -9.89
CA GLN A 494 -17.03 2.42 -10.72
C GLN A 494 -15.69 2.29 -9.96
N ALA A 495 -14.64 1.97 -10.72
CA ALA A 495 -13.26 2.13 -10.28
C ALA A 495 -12.75 3.51 -10.70
N GLU A 496 -12.09 4.21 -9.78
CA GLU A 496 -11.35 5.43 -10.08
C GLU A 496 -9.89 5.22 -9.60
N LEU A 497 -8.99 5.10 -10.57
CA LEU A 497 -7.55 5.03 -10.31
C LEU A 497 -7.07 6.44 -9.99
N ASN A 498 -6.64 6.67 -8.75
CA ASN A 498 -5.98 7.92 -8.36
C ASN A 498 -4.49 7.66 -8.18
N GLY A 499 -3.67 8.56 -8.71
CA GLY A 499 -2.27 8.69 -8.36
C GLY A 499 -1.95 10.13 -7.97
N GLY A 500 -0.83 10.31 -7.32
CA GLY A 500 -0.35 11.60 -6.86
C GLY A 500 1.16 11.60 -6.84
N VAL A 501 1.74 12.66 -7.38
CA VAL A 501 3.16 13.00 -7.21
C VAL A 501 3.25 14.29 -6.43
N GLY A 502 4.28 14.46 -5.62
CA GLY A 502 4.42 15.66 -4.82
C GLY A 502 5.82 15.85 -4.26
N LEU A 503 5.98 17.00 -3.63
CA LEU A 503 7.19 17.39 -2.91
C LEU A 503 6.82 17.85 -1.51
N ARG A 504 7.51 17.31 -0.50
CA ARG A 504 7.42 17.71 0.91
C ARG A 504 8.49 18.75 1.25
N ASN A 505 8.19 19.56 2.26
CA ASN A 505 9.08 20.55 2.87
C ASN A 505 9.72 21.53 1.87
N ILE A 506 8.99 21.96 0.84
CA ILE A 506 9.60 22.66 -0.30
C ILE A 506 10.21 24.03 0.04
N PHE A 507 9.69 24.72 1.05
CA PHE A 507 10.24 25.99 1.53
C PHE A 507 10.73 25.89 3.00
N GLY A 508 10.87 24.67 3.53
CA GLY A 508 11.34 24.43 4.89
C GLY A 508 10.32 24.70 6.01
N GLY A 509 9.03 24.82 5.70
CA GLY A 509 7.94 24.96 6.68
C GLY A 509 6.94 23.80 6.65
N ALA A 510 7.39 22.59 6.32
CA ALA A 510 6.54 21.42 6.07
C ALA A 510 5.44 21.65 5.02
N GLU A 511 5.68 22.56 4.06
CA GLU A 511 4.80 22.76 2.92
C GLU A 511 4.84 21.56 1.98
N SER A 512 3.68 21.18 1.45
CA SER A 512 3.53 20.11 0.48
C SER A 512 2.96 20.66 -0.83
N VAL A 513 3.63 20.36 -1.94
CA VAL A 513 3.06 20.51 -3.29
C VAL A 513 2.65 19.12 -3.77
N SER A 514 1.44 18.98 -4.31
CA SER A 514 0.97 17.71 -4.88
C SER A 514 0.24 17.94 -6.20
N ALA A 515 0.50 17.09 -7.18
CA ALA A 515 -0.30 16.93 -8.38
C ALA A 515 -0.97 15.54 -8.34
N ASN A 516 -2.25 15.53 -7.99
CA ASN A 516 -3.10 14.34 -7.96
C ASN A 516 -3.81 14.20 -9.32
N PHE A 517 -4.01 12.98 -9.78
CA PHE A 517 -4.69 12.65 -11.04
C PHE A 517 -5.61 11.46 -10.84
N ALA A 518 -6.80 11.51 -11.44
CA ALA A 518 -7.83 10.49 -11.30
C ALA A 518 -8.44 10.10 -12.66
N PHE A 519 -8.63 8.80 -12.87
CA PHE A 519 -9.19 8.23 -14.11
C PHE A 519 -10.20 7.12 -13.79
N GLY A 520 -11.38 7.18 -14.39
CA GLY A 520 -12.47 6.22 -14.19
C GLY A 520 -13.59 6.33 -15.21
N ASN A 521 -14.70 5.62 -14.94
CA ASN A 521 -15.80 5.50 -15.90
C ASN A 521 -16.64 6.80 -16.02
N ARG A 522 -17.00 7.44 -14.91
CA ARG A 522 -17.62 8.78 -14.88
C ARG A 522 -16.57 9.87 -15.01
N THR A 523 -15.58 9.92 -14.10
CA THR A 523 -14.45 10.86 -14.21
C THR A 523 -13.50 10.39 -15.32
N LYS A 524 -13.71 10.85 -16.57
CA LYS A 524 -12.86 10.47 -17.71
C LYS A 524 -11.40 10.90 -17.51
N ALA A 525 -11.20 12.06 -16.89
CA ALA A 525 -9.93 12.52 -16.38
C ALA A 525 -10.20 13.57 -15.30
N SER A 526 -9.38 13.61 -14.25
CA SER A 526 -9.25 14.74 -13.34
C SER A 526 -7.80 14.94 -12.95
N VAL A 527 -7.42 16.19 -12.71
CA VAL A 527 -6.11 16.60 -12.22
C VAL A 527 -6.30 17.68 -11.16
N GLU A 528 -5.61 17.57 -10.04
CA GLU A 528 -5.59 18.57 -8.97
C GLU A 528 -4.16 18.91 -8.60
N GLY A 529 -3.76 20.16 -8.83
CA GLY A 529 -2.56 20.74 -8.23
C GLY A 529 -2.91 21.42 -6.92
N ALA A 530 -2.21 21.13 -5.84
CA ALA A 530 -2.39 21.78 -4.55
C ALA A 530 -1.04 22.17 -3.93
N ILE A 531 -1.03 23.29 -3.20
CA ILE A 531 0.07 23.73 -2.34
C ILE A 531 -0.52 23.96 -0.95
N GLU A 532 -0.03 23.23 0.05
CA GLU A 532 -0.52 23.29 1.43
C GLU A 532 0.61 23.54 2.42
N THR A 533 0.30 24.25 3.50
CA THR A 533 1.22 24.54 4.61
C THR A 533 0.51 24.33 5.96
N PRO A 534 1.19 23.85 7.01
CA PRO A 534 0.60 23.78 8.34
C PRO A 534 0.24 25.18 8.86
N PHE A 535 -1.00 25.36 9.32
CA PHE A 535 -1.45 26.62 9.86
C PHE A 535 -0.79 26.89 11.21
N ARG A 536 0.08 27.91 11.28
CA ARG A 536 0.85 28.29 12.48
C ARG A 536 1.67 27.13 13.08
N GLY A 537 2.23 26.27 12.23
CA GLY A 537 3.03 25.12 12.68
C GLY A 537 2.24 23.96 13.27
N ASN A 538 0.89 24.01 13.34
CA ASN A 538 0.11 22.89 13.84
C ASN A 538 -0.04 21.79 12.78
N ALA A 539 0.52 20.60 13.03
CA ALA A 539 0.45 19.47 12.11
C ALA A 539 -0.98 18.98 11.80
N ASN A 540 -1.92 19.14 12.74
CA ASN A 540 -3.31 18.70 12.57
C ASN A 540 -4.13 19.63 11.66
N THR A 541 -3.63 20.85 11.35
CA THR A 541 -4.36 21.87 10.58
C THR A 541 -3.52 22.38 9.42
N ARG A 542 -3.96 22.17 8.18
CA ARG A 542 -3.29 22.64 6.96
C ARG A 542 -4.16 23.65 6.23
N ILE A 543 -3.54 24.73 5.74
CA ILE A 543 -4.16 25.68 4.81
C ILE A 543 -3.47 25.56 3.46
N GLY A 544 -4.23 25.64 2.36
CA GLY A 544 -3.65 25.51 1.04
C GLY A 544 -4.48 26.14 -0.07
N VAL A 545 -3.83 26.33 -1.22
CA VAL A 545 -4.44 26.73 -2.48
C VAL A 545 -4.48 25.52 -3.39
N PHE A 546 -5.60 25.31 -4.09
CA PHE A 546 -5.76 24.23 -5.06
C PHE A 546 -6.29 24.74 -6.39
N VAL A 547 -5.90 24.04 -7.45
CA VAL A 547 -6.43 24.14 -8.82
C VAL A 547 -6.83 22.74 -9.26
N ASN A 548 -8.10 22.55 -9.63
CA ASN A 548 -8.65 21.25 -10.03
C ASN A 548 -9.28 21.38 -11.43
N GLY A 549 -8.97 20.45 -12.32
CA GLY A 549 -9.66 20.24 -13.59
C GLY A 549 -10.28 18.85 -13.62
N SER A 550 -11.50 18.70 -14.12
CA SER A 550 -12.13 17.40 -14.32
C SER A 550 -13.06 17.37 -15.53
N ILE A 551 -13.17 16.18 -16.14
CA ILE A 551 -14.13 15.86 -17.19
C ILE A 551 -14.96 14.67 -16.70
N ARG A 552 -16.27 14.86 -16.59
CA ARG A 552 -17.21 13.87 -16.06
C ARG A 552 -18.28 13.51 -17.08
N ASP A 553 -18.58 12.22 -17.20
CA ASP A 553 -19.58 11.66 -18.10
C ASP A 553 -20.79 11.17 -17.29
N HIS A 554 -21.89 11.91 -17.37
CA HIS A 554 -23.09 11.65 -16.55
C HIS A 554 -24.13 10.77 -17.26
N SER A 555 -23.81 10.30 -18.49
CA SER A 555 -24.70 9.56 -19.40
C SER A 555 -25.36 8.30 -18.82
N GLN A 556 -24.84 7.74 -17.73
CA GLN A 556 -25.48 6.64 -16.98
C GLN A 556 -26.81 7.03 -16.31
N ILE A 557 -27.03 8.31 -16.02
CA ILE A 557 -28.25 8.84 -15.39
C ILE A 557 -28.91 9.90 -16.30
N ASN A 558 -28.09 10.83 -16.82
CA ASN A 558 -28.51 11.94 -17.64
C ASN A 558 -27.57 12.11 -18.82
N ALA A 559 -28.11 12.26 -20.03
CA ALA A 559 -27.31 12.35 -21.25
C ALA A 559 -26.59 13.72 -21.42
N TYR A 560 -25.63 14.03 -20.54
CA TYR A 560 -24.68 15.13 -20.66
C TYR A 560 -23.27 14.73 -20.21
N LYS A 561 -22.30 15.56 -20.60
CA LYS A 561 -20.93 15.57 -20.07
C LYS A 561 -20.66 16.93 -19.43
N GLU A 562 -19.82 16.95 -18.42
CA GLU A 562 -19.44 18.15 -17.68
C GLU A 562 -17.91 18.30 -17.72
N SER A 563 -17.43 19.49 -18.09
CA SER A 563 -16.03 19.90 -17.92
C SER A 563 -15.99 20.96 -16.83
N ALA A 564 -15.19 20.76 -15.79
CA ALA A 564 -15.12 21.67 -14.63
C ALA A 564 -13.68 22.07 -14.32
N LYS A 565 -13.47 23.36 -14.02
CA LYS A 565 -12.19 23.94 -13.58
C LYS A 565 -12.42 24.77 -12.33
N ALA A 566 -11.95 24.31 -11.19
CA ALA A 566 -12.04 24.97 -9.90
C ALA A 566 -10.69 25.54 -9.46
N THR A 567 -10.69 26.74 -8.90
CA THR A 567 -9.57 27.30 -8.14
C THR A 567 -10.08 27.73 -6.78
N GLY A 568 -9.36 27.39 -5.72
CA GLY A 568 -9.84 27.65 -4.36
C GLY A 568 -8.76 27.65 -3.29
N ILE A 569 -9.19 28.02 -2.08
CA ILE A 569 -8.42 27.95 -0.85
C ILE A 569 -9.14 26.95 0.05
N ARG A 570 -8.41 26.02 0.66
CA ARG A 570 -8.94 25.06 1.65
C ARG A 570 -8.20 25.14 2.97
N LEU A 571 -8.94 25.00 4.06
CA LEU A 571 -8.47 24.81 5.43
C LEU A 571 -8.96 23.44 5.89
N LYS A 572 -8.03 22.52 6.14
CA LYS A 572 -8.30 21.15 6.56
C LYS A 572 -7.74 20.92 7.96
N GLY A 573 -8.51 20.34 8.87
CA GLY A 573 -8.17 20.25 10.29
C GLY A 573 -8.74 19.02 11.00
N TRP A 574 -7.97 18.42 11.90
CA TRP A 574 -8.44 17.34 12.77
C TRP A 574 -8.82 17.86 14.16
N THR A 575 -10.00 17.45 14.65
CA THR A 575 -10.45 17.67 16.02
C THR A 575 -10.68 16.32 16.72
N GLN A 576 -10.87 16.34 18.05
CA GLN A 576 -11.30 15.15 18.82
C GLN A 576 -12.63 14.53 18.35
N TYR A 577 -13.42 15.27 17.57
CA TYR A 577 -14.72 14.81 17.09
C TYR A 577 -14.65 14.18 15.69
N GLY A 578 -13.68 14.59 14.87
CA GLY A 578 -13.50 14.14 13.48
C GLY A 578 -12.63 15.09 12.66
N GLU A 579 -12.49 14.77 11.38
CA GLU A 579 -11.83 15.60 10.36
C GLU A 579 -12.81 16.66 9.86
N HIS A 580 -12.34 17.91 9.72
CA HIS A 580 -13.07 19.03 9.14
C HIS A 580 -12.32 19.56 7.93
N GLU A 581 -13.06 19.95 6.89
CA GLU A 581 -12.52 20.72 5.77
C GLU A 581 -13.45 21.89 5.46
N VAL A 582 -12.90 23.10 5.33
CA VAL A 582 -13.62 24.29 4.86
C VAL A 582 -12.88 24.82 3.63
N ALA A 583 -13.56 24.90 2.49
CA ALA A 583 -12.98 25.37 1.24
C ALA A 583 -13.82 26.48 0.62
N TYR A 584 -13.17 27.51 0.08
CA TYR A 584 -13.79 28.48 -0.83
C TYR A 584 -13.26 28.22 -2.24
N ALA A 585 -14.16 28.02 -3.20
CA ALA A 585 -13.82 27.71 -4.58
C ALA A 585 -14.63 28.53 -5.59
N VAL A 586 -13.96 28.98 -6.65
CA VAL A 586 -14.59 29.48 -7.88
C VAL A 586 -14.42 28.42 -8.95
N THR A 587 -15.55 27.90 -9.43
CA THR A 587 -15.60 26.81 -10.42
C THR A 587 -16.23 27.30 -11.71
N HIS A 588 -15.53 27.16 -12.82
CA HIS A 588 -16.06 27.36 -14.16
C HIS A 588 -16.42 25.97 -14.71
N ARG A 589 -17.67 25.78 -15.12
CA ARG A 589 -18.20 24.52 -15.63
C ARG A 589 -18.72 24.73 -17.05
N ASP A 590 -18.68 23.69 -17.87
CA ASP A 590 -19.32 23.65 -19.18
C ASP A 590 -20.11 22.34 -19.30
N ILE A 591 -21.42 22.47 -19.52
CA ILE A 591 -22.36 21.35 -19.59
C ILE A 591 -22.66 21.08 -21.06
N LEU A 592 -22.20 19.95 -21.57
CA LEU A 592 -22.44 19.51 -22.95
C LEU A 592 -23.57 18.48 -22.98
N ALA A 593 -24.77 18.90 -23.36
CA ALA A 593 -25.91 18.01 -23.59
C ALA A 593 -25.65 17.10 -24.81
N LEU A 594 -25.91 15.80 -24.68
CA LEU A 594 -25.76 14.83 -25.76
C LEU A 594 -26.96 14.85 -26.72
N SER A 595 -26.84 14.20 -27.88
CA SER A 595 -27.92 14.12 -28.88
C SER A 595 -29.20 13.44 -28.37
N THR A 596 -29.12 12.64 -27.30
CA THR A 596 -30.24 11.97 -26.62
C THR A 596 -30.75 12.71 -25.37
N ALA A 597 -30.22 13.90 -25.07
CA ALA A 597 -30.60 14.70 -23.91
C ALA A 597 -32.07 15.17 -23.97
N SER A 598 -32.73 15.23 -22.80
CA SER A 598 -34.07 15.80 -22.68
C SER A 598 -34.04 17.33 -22.85
N GLN A 599 -35.21 17.95 -22.99
CA GLN A 599 -35.28 19.40 -23.15
C GLN A 599 -34.75 20.14 -21.92
N GLY A 600 -35.02 19.63 -20.70
CA GLY A 600 -34.50 20.21 -19.46
C GLY A 600 -32.98 20.15 -19.30
N VAL A 601 -32.32 19.13 -19.88
CA VAL A 601 -30.85 19.06 -19.93
C VAL A 601 -30.29 20.04 -20.97
N ARG A 602 -30.92 20.12 -22.15
CA ARG A 602 -30.46 21.01 -23.24
C ARG A 602 -30.59 22.49 -22.88
N SER A 603 -31.63 22.89 -22.16
CA SER A 603 -31.81 24.27 -21.71
C SER A 603 -30.77 24.74 -20.68
N GLN A 604 -30.01 23.81 -20.08
CA GLN A 604 -28.90 24.08 -19.16
C GLN A 604 -27.53 23.77 -19.78
N SER A 605 -27.47 23.56 -21.10
CA SER A 605 -26.20 23.30 -21.79
C SER A 605 -25.45 24.60 -22.05
N GLY A 606 -24.13 24.57 -21.85
CA GLY A 606 -23.22 25.71 -22.00
C GLY A 606 -22.42 26.00 -20.73
N PRO A 607 -21.65 27.11 -20.73
CA PRO A 607 -20.82 27.51 -19.60
C PRO A 607 -21.67 28.01 -18.42
N ASN A 608 -21.24 27.71 -17.20
CA ASN A 608 -21.71 28.36 -15.96
C ASN A 608 -20.57 28.55 -14.95
N GLU A 609 -20.65 29.59 -14.13
CA GLU A 609 -19.77 29.83 -12.98
C GLU A 609 -20.49 29.48 -11.66
N LYS A 610 -19.72 28.97 -10.69
CA LYS A 610 -20.16 28.77 -9.30
C LYS A 610 -19.06 29.24 -8.35
N SER A 611 -19.32 30.30 -7.58
CA SER A 611 -18.60 30.50 -6.31
C SER A 611 -19.27 29.66 -5.22
N SER A 612 -18.50 29.08 -4.31
CA SER A 612 -19.05 28.29 -3.20
C SER A 612 -18.12 28.28 -1.99
N VAL A 613 -18.71 28.26 -0.79
CA VAL A 613 -18.06 27.79 0.44
C VAL A 613 -18.58 26.39 0.73
N PHE A 614 -17.67 25.42 0.77
CA PHE A 614 -17.92 24.05 1.14
C PHE A 614 -17.39 23.80 2.55
N HIS A 615 -18.16 23.09 3.37
CA HIS A 615 -17.72 22.52 4.64
C HIS A 615 -18.02 21.01 4.64
N SER A 616 -17.05 20.20 5.04
CA SER A 616 -17.25 18.80 5.39
C SER A 616 -16.79 18.52 6.81
N PHE A 617 -17.51 17.62 7.47
CA PHE A 617 -17.14 16.98 8.72
C PHE A 617 -17.23 15.46 8.53
N VAL A 618 -16.16 14.73 8.82
CA VAL A 618 -16.11 13.27 8.70
C VAL A 618 -15.56 12.66 9.97
N ARG A 619 -16.30 11.69 10.53
CA ARG A 619 -15.88 10.83 11.62
C ARG A 619 -16.08 9.38 11.20
N ASP A 620 -14.98 8.67 11.00
CA ASP A 620 -14.98 7.23 10.72
C ASP A 620 -14.40 6.48 11.93
N GLN A 621 -15.20 5.59 12.51
CA GLN A 621 -14.81 4.70 13.61
C GLN A 621 -15.15 3.24 13.26
N ARG A 622 -15.20 2.90 11.97
CA ARG A 622 -15.39 1.53 11.48
C ARG A 622 -14.10 0.73 11.61
N ASP A 623 -14.23 -0.57 11.85
CA ASP A 623 -13.13 -1.52 11.91
C ASP A 623 -12.52 -1.84 10.53
N ASP A 624 -13.35 -1.84 9.49
CA ASP A 624 -12.96 -1.99 8.09
C ASP A 624 -13.77 -1.01 7.22
N ALA A 625 -13.13 -0.30 6.29
CA ALA A 625 -13.79 0.72 5.46
C ALA A 625 -14.64 0.15 4.30
N VAL A 626 -14.39 -1.12 3.92
CA VAL A 626 -14.93 -1.84 2.77
C VAL A 626 -16.09 -2.76 3.17
N LEU A 627 -15.89 -3.54 4.23
CA LEU A 627 -16.87 -4.48 4.78
C LEU A 627 -16.85 -4.44 6.32
N PRO A 628 -17.37 -3.36 6.92
CA PRO A 628 -17.32 -3.16 8.37
C PRO A 628 -18.06 -4.29 9.11
N THR A 629 -17.56 -4.66 10.29
CA THR A 629 -18.26 -5.54 11.23
C THR A 629 -18.66 -4.84 12.52
N LYS A 630 -17.97 -3.73 12.86
CA LYS A 630 -18.18 -2.93 14.06
C LYS A 630 -17.94 -1.45 13.79
N GLY A 631 -18.63 -0.60 14.55
CA GLY A 631 -18.38 0.84 14.57
C GLY A 631 -19.33 1.65 13.69
N HIS A 632 -18.98 2.90 13.43
CA HIS A 632 -19.88 3.84 12.75
C HIS A 632 -19.13 4.83 11.86
N TYR A 633 -19.83 5.34 10.86
CA TYR A 633 -19.39 6.44 10.00
C TYR A 633 -20.41 7.57 10.07
N LEU A 634 -19.94 8.81 10.17
CA LEU A 634 -20.75 10.02 10.07
C LEU A 634 -20.02 11.04 9.19
N GLY A 635 -20.62 11.36 8.05
CA GLY A 635 -20.20 12.43 7.15
C GLY A 635 -21.31 13.47 7.02
N ILE A 636 -20.99 14.75 7.26
CA ILE A 636 -21.87 15.90 7.09
C ILE A 636 -21.21 16.83 6.09
N PHE A 637 -21.92 17.19 5.02
CA PHE A 637 -21.42 18.04 3.94
C PHE A 637 -22.39 19.21 3.75
N GLN A 638 -21.84 20.40 3.60
CA GLN A 638 -22.60 21.65 3.47
C GLN A 638 -21.95 22.51 2.38
N GLU A 639 -22.75 23.08 1.48
CA GLU A 639 -22.25 23.91 0.38
C GLU A 639 -23.15 25.15 0.23
N LEU A 640 -22.59 26.33 0.43
CA LEU A 640 -23.24 27.62 0.19
C LEU A 640 -22.71 28.22 -1.12
N ALA A 641 -23.52 28.15 -2.18
CA ALA A 641 -23.21 28.63 -3.52
C ALA A 641 -23.74 30.06 -3.76
N GLY A 642 -23.06 30.84 -4.61
CA GLY A 642 -23.47 32.19 -5.01
C GLY A 642 -22.92 33.32 -4.13
N LEU A 643 -21.97 33.02 -3.24
CA LEU A 643 -21.33 34.00 -2.38
C LEU A 643 -20.58 35.08 -3.17
N GLY A 644 -20.74 36.34 -2.73
CA GLY A 644 -20.13 37.50 -3.38
C GLY A 644 -20.83 37.95 -4.67
N GLY A 645 -22.03 37.44 -4.96
CA GLY A 645 -22.80 37.84 -6.16
C GLY A 645 -22.19 37.35 -7.48
N ARG A 646 -21.38 36.28 -7.43
CA ARG A 646 -20.65 35.73 -8.57
C ARG A 646 -21.06 34.29 -8.85
N GLY A 647 -21.45 34.01 -10.09
CA GLY A 647 -21.88 32.69 -10.55
C GLY A 647 -23.40 32.56 -10.69
N ASP A 648 -23.82 31.53 -11.42
CA ASP A 648 -25.18 31.36 -11.95
C ASP A 648 -26.07 30.49 -11.03
N THR A 649 -25.57 30.15 -9.84
CA THR A 649 -26.25 29.26 -8.88
C THR A 649 -26.19 29.85 -7.48
N ASN A 650 -27.33 29.83 -6.79
CA ASN A 650 -27.48 30.37 -5.45
C ASN A 650 -28.32 29.40 -4.61
N TYR A 651 -27.67 28.74 -3.65
CA TYR A 651 -28.31 27.75 -2.77
C TYR A 651 -27.47 27.48 -1.53
N LEU A 652 -28.12 26.96 -0.49
CA LEU A 652 -27.48 26.20 0.57
C LEU A 652 -27.88 24.73 0.43
N LYS A 653 -26.88 23.87 0.26
CA LYS A 653 -27.03 22.42 0.13
C LYS A 653 -26.51 21.75 1.39
N HIS A 654 -27.27 20.80 1.91
CA HIS A 654 -26.88 19.92 3.01
C HIS A 654 -26.91 18.47 2.54
N GLU A 655 -25.93 17.67 2.96
CA GLU A 655 -25.93 16.21 2.79
C GLU A 655 -25.43 15.54 4.07
N LEU A 656 -26.09 14.46 4.48
CA LEU A 656 -25.79 13.63 5.63
C LEU A 656 -25.60 12.20 5.14
N ASN A 657 -24.48 11.58 5.49
CA ASN A 657 -24.17 10.18 5.21
C ASN A 657 -23.78 9.50 6.53
N ALA A 658 -24.59 8.57 7.01
CA ALA A 658 -24.38 7.86 8.28
C ALA A 658 -24.44 6.33 8.07
N SER A 659 -23.63 5.57 8.81
CA SER A 659 -23.81 4.12 8.92
C SER A 659 -23.37 3.59 10.28
N TYR A 660 -23.99 2.50 10.72
CA TYR A 660 -23.73 1.82 11.98
C TYR A 660 -23.68 0.31 11.77
N HIS A 661 -22.65 -0.34 12.31
CA HIS A 661 -22.34 -1.74 12.10
C HIS A 661 -22.11 -2.44 13.44
N GLN A 662 -22.77 -3.57 13.65
CA GLN A 662 -22.70 -4.33 14.89
C GLN A 662 -22.75 -5.82 14.62
N SER A 663 -21.76 -6.56 15.12
CA SER A 663 -21.82 -8.02 15.21
C SER A 663 -22.82 -8.43 16.31
N LEU A 664 -23.80 -9.27 15.96
CA LEU A 664 -24.93 -9.63 16.81
C LEU A 664 -24.70 -10.92 17.62
N ILE A 665 -24.29 -11.99 16.94
CA ILE A 665 -24.17 -13.34 17.51
C ILE A 665 -22.92 -14.00 16.92
N ASP A 666 -22.17 -14.66 17.80
CA ASP A 666 -21.00 -15.47 17.48
C ASP A 666 -21.33 -16.96 17.70
N CYS A 667 -21.79 -17.63 16.63
CA CYS A 667 -22.24 -19.02 16.71
C CYS A 667 -21.03 -19.97 16.72
N LYS A 668 -20.48 -20.21 17.92
CA LYS A 668 -19.38 -21.15 18.13
C LYS A 668 -19.77 -22.58 17.70
N GLY A 669 -19.16 -23.04 16.62
CA GLY A 669 -19.33 -24.35 16.00
C GLY A 669 -18.21 -24.60 14.99
N LYS A 670 -18.32 -25.65 14.16
CA LYS A 670 -17.28 -26.01 13.18
C LYS A 670 -16.91 -24.89 12.17
N ASP A 671 -17.82 -23.95 11.93
CA ASP A 671 -17.75 -22.92 10.88
C ASP A 671 -17.80 -21.47 11.41
N ASP A 672 -17.59 -21.24 12.73
CA ASP A 672 -17.51 -19.93 13.42
C ASP A 672 -18.36 -18.80 12.79
N THR A 673 -19.69 -18.98 12.77
CA THR A 673 -20.58 -18.13 11.95
C THR A 673 -20.93 -16.84 12.67
N LYS A 674 -20.42 -15.72 12.14
CA LYS A 674 -20.64 -14.37 12.65
C LYS A 674 -21.74 -13.65 11.86
N PHE A 675 -22.76 -13.20 12.58
CA PHE A 675 -23.80 -12.32 12.04
C PHE A 675 -23.45 -10.86 12.31
N VAL A 676 -23.57 -10.01 11.28
CA VAL A 676 -23.36 -8.56 11.34
C VAL A 676 -24.61 -7.86 10.86
N LEU A 677 -25.17 -6.98 11.70
CA LEU A 677 -26.17 -6.00 11.30
C LEU A 677 -25.45 -4.74 10.81
N SER A 678 -25.72 -4.37 9.57
CA SER A 678 -25.21 -3.17 8.92
C SER A 678 -26.41 -2.27 8.60
N THR A 679 -26.41 -1.03 9.06
CA THR A 679 -27.46 -0.04 8.76
C THR A 679 -26.84 1.23 8.21
N SER A 680 -27.51 1.83 7.23
CA SER A 680 -27.03 3.04 6.56
C SER A 680 -28.17 4.01 6.34
N PHE A 681 -27.87 5.31 6.42
CA PHE A 681 -28.79 6.39 6.14
C PHE A 681 -28.09 7.50 5.35
N ARG A 682 -28.73 7.99 4.31
CA ARG A 682 -28.31 9.15 3.53
C ARG A 682 -29.47 10.11 3.39
N ALA A 683 -29.21 11.40 3.48
CA ALA A 683 -30.20 12.44 3.21
C ALA A 683 -29.53 13.67 2.62
N GLY A 684 -30.28 14.43 1.83
CA GLY A 684 -29.82 15.71 1.32
C GLY A 684 -30.97 16.68 1.08
N LEU A 685 -30.69 17.96 1.24
CA LEU A 685 -31.67 19.04 1.13
C LEU A 685 -31.04 20.31 0.57
N PHE A 686 -31.73 20.93 -0.39
CA PHE A 686 -31.49 22.29 -0.84
C PHE A 686 -32.43 23.26 -0.11
N SER A 687 -31.86 24.37 0.37
CA SER A 687 -32.57 25.54 0.87
C SER A 687 -32.17 26.77 0.06
N THR A 688 -33.14 27.61 -0.29
CA THR A 688 -32.91 28.94 -0.86
C THR A 688 -32.59 29.92 0.28
N VAL A 689 -31.47 30.65 0.19
CA VAL A 689 -30.95 31.47 1.31
C VAL A 689 -30.85 32.97 0.98
N LEU A 690 -30.91 33.36 -0.29
CA LEU A 690 -30.74 34.74 -0.73
C LEU A 690 -31.83 35.13 -1.73
N GLU A 691 -32.81 35.91 -1.29
CA GLU A 691 -33.96 36.33 -2.11
C GLU A 691 -33.65 37.57 -3.01
N ASP A 692 -32.59 38.32 -2.71
CA ASP A 692 -32.37 39.69 -3.22
C ASP A 692 -31.68 39.82 -4.60
N THR A 693 -31.32 38.72 -5.27
CA THR A 693 -30.70 38.77 -6.61
C THR A 693 -31.74 38.56 -7.72
N LYS A 694 -31.79 39.52 -8.67
CA LYS A 694 -32.86 39.72 -9.68
C LYS A 694 -33.20 38.58 -10.65
N ASP A 695 -32.50 37.45 -10.60
CA ASP A 695 -32.74 36.28 -11.45
C ASP A 695 -32.99 34.99 -10.63
N SER A 696 -33.56 35.15 -9.44
CA SER A 696 -33.95 34.06 -8.52
C SER A 696 -35.06 33.12 -9.05
N SER A 697 -35.25 33.02 -10.37
CA SER A 697 -36.25 32.19 -11.05
C SER A 697 -35.75 30.76 -11.34
N SER A 698 -34.46 30.58 -11.63
CA SER A 698 -33.83 29.27 -11.82
C SER A 698 -33.70 28.49 -10.50
N GLY A 699 -33.89 27.17 -10.55
CA GLY A 699 -33.50 26.25 -9.47
C GLY A 699 -32.04 25.80 -9.65
N PRO A 700 -31.51 24.93 -8.76
CA PRO A 700 -30.15 24.40 -8.92
C PRO A 700 -29.98 23.67 -10.27
N ASN A 701 -28.80 23.86 -10.86
CA ASN A 701 -28.38 23.23 -12.10
C ASN A 701 -28.35 21.71 -11.97
N ILE A 702 -28.50 21.01 -13.10
CA ILE A 702 -28.54 19.55 -13.19
C ILE A 702 -27.25 18.87 -12.67
N SER A 703 -26.12 19.58 -12.68
CA SER A 703 -24.86 19.12 -12.09
C SER A 703 -24.84 19.17 -10.55
N ASP A 704 -25.70 19.98 -9.93
CA ASP A 704 -25.74 20.16 -8.48
C ASP A 704 -26.80 19.27 -7.79
N ARG A 705 -27.89 18.91 -8.51
CA ARG A 705 -29.05 18.13 -8.03
C ARG A 705 -28.72 16.73 -7.49
N PHE A 706 -29.61 16.20 -6.65
CA PHE A 706 -29.51 14.86 -6.08
C PHE A 706 -30.12 13.77 -6.97
N TYR A 707 -29.56 12.55 -6.90
CA TYR A 707 -30.01 11.38 -7.65
C TYR A 707 -30.08 10.15 -6.74
N VAL A 708 -31.17 9.39 -6.82
CA VAL A 708 -31.45 8.26 -5.90
C VAL A 708 -31.82 7.01 -6.68
N GLY A 709 -31.40 5.84 -6.18
CA GLY A 709 -31.55 4.55 -6.84
C GLY A 709 -30.25 4.09 -7.50
N GLY A 710 -30.07 2.76 -7.56
CA GLY A 710 -28.85 2.10 -8.02
C GLY A 710 -28.24 1.21 -6.93
N PRO A 711 -27.29 0.32 -7.27
CA PRO A 711 -26.76 -0.71 -6.37
C PRO A 711 -26.08 -0.20 -5.08
N LEU A 712 -25.64 1.06 -5.05
CA LEU A 712 -24.98 1.71 -3.90
C LEU A 712 -25.83 2.81 -3.25
N SER A 713 -27.07 2.93 -3.72
CA SER A 713 -28.16 3.71 -3.14
C SER A 713 -29.27 2.70 -2.84
N VAL A 714 -30.53 3.02 -3.16
CA VAL A 714 -31.64 2.07 -3.05
C VAL A 714 -31.49 0.99 -4.13
N ARG A 715 -31.02 -0.21 -3.72
CA ARG A 715 -30.95 -1.42 -4.56
C ARG A 715 -32.33 -1.76 -5.13
N GLY A 716 -32.36 -2.40 -6.30
CA GLY A 716 -33.60 -2.75 -7.02
C GLY A 716 -34.18 -1.62 -7.87
N PHE A 717 -33.49 -0.48 -7.96
CA PHE A 717 -33.78 0.59 -8.91
C PHE A 717 -32.55 0.84 -9.77
N LYS A 718 -32.74 1.31 -11.00
CA LYS A 718 -31.64 1.77 -11.86
C LYS A 718 -30.89 2.94 -11.22
N MET A 719 -29.68 3.24 -11.69
CA MET A 719 -28.95 4.46 -11.31
C MET A 719 -29.81 5.71 -11.53
N GLY A 720 -30.11 6.46 -10.47
CA GLY A 720 -31.02 7.62 -10.54
C GLY A 720 -32.48 7.26 -10.88
N GLY A 721 -32.87 6.00 -10.67
CA GLY A 721 -34.17 5.46 -11.06
C GLY A 721 -35.35 5.84 -10.15
N ILE A 722 -35.12 6.41 -8.97
CA ILE A 722 -36.19 6.95 -8.12
C ILE A 722 -36.38 8.43 -8.46
N ARG A 723 -37.57 8.80 -8.94
CA ARG A 723 -37.86 10.12 -9.54
C ARG A 723 -39.35 10.46 -9.55
N GLU A 724 -39.69 11.74 -9.39
CA GLU A 724 -41.07 12.22 -9.49
C GLU A 724 -41.52 12.55 -10.92
N ARG A 725 -40.58 12.68 -11.86
CA ARG A 725 -40.83 13.05 -13.26
C ARG A 725 -40.27 11.98 -14.20
N GLU A 726 -40.85 11.86 -15.38
CA GLU A 726 -40.34 10.95 -16.42
C GLU A 726 -38.98 11.40 -16.99
N GLU A 727 -38.66 12.69 -16.94
CA GLU A 727 -37.30 13.17 -17.20
C GLU A 727 -36.43 12.97 -15.94
N PRO A 728 -35.20 12.42 -16.07
CA PRO A 728 -34.28 12.21 -14.96
C PRO A 728 -33.63 13.50 -14.43
N VAL A 729 -34.39 14.58 -14.25
CA VAL A 729 -33.85 15.91 -13.86
C VAL A 729 -33.17 15.95 -12.48
N GLY A 730 -33.49 15.04 -11.57
CA GLY A 730 -32.95 14.99 -10.21
C GLY A 730 -33.67 15.89 -9.20
N GLY A 731 -33.40 15.64 -7.93
CA GLY A 731 -34.13 16.22 -6.79
C GLY A 731 -33.42 17.38 -6.08
N GLU A 732 -34.22 18.16 -5.37
CA GLU A 732 -33.81 19.20 -4.43
C GLU A 732 -33.90 18.73 -2.96
N GLY A 733 -34.59 17.63 -2.68
CA GLY A 733 -34.57 16.95 -1.38
C GLY A 733 -34.62 15.44 -1.55
N TYR A 734 -33.94 14.68 -0.69
CA TYR A 734 -33.97 13.23 -0.71
C TYR A 734 -33.61 12.58 0.63
N TRP A 735 -34.02 11.32 0.80
CA TRP A 735 -33.40 10.41 1.76
C TRP A 735 -33.36 8.98 1.21
N ALA A 736 -32.44 8.16 1.73
CA ALA A 736 -32.35 6.74 1.46
C ALA A 736 -31.79 6.01 2.69
N ALA A 737 -32.40 4.90 3.07
CA ALA A 737 -32.00 4.08 4.22
C ALA A 737 -31.85 2.61 3.80
N GLY A 738 -30.92 1.90 4.42
CA GLY A 738 -30.68 0.48 4.22
C GLY A 738 -30.42 -0.25 5.53
N ALA A 739 -30.83 -1.50 5.59
CA ALA A 739 -30.44 -2.46 6.61
C ALA A 739 -30.06 -3.77 5.91
N SER A 740 -28.88 -4.29 6.21
CA SER A 740 -28.34 -5.55 5.71
C SER A 740 -27.95 -6.44 6.88
N LEU A 741 -28.46 -7.68 6.90
CA LEU A 741 -27.96 -8.74 7.78
C LEU A 741 -26.95 -9.58 6.98
N ILE A 742 -25.69 -9.52 7.38
CA ILE A 742 -24.55 -10.14 6.70
C ILE A 742 -24.08 -11.35 7.52
N ALA A 743 -23.80 -12.48 6.85
CA ALA A 743 -23.33 -13.71 7.48
C ALA A 743 -22.31 -14.46 6.60
N SER A 744 -21.43 -15.24 7.22
CA SER A 744 -20.59 -16.21 6.51
C SER A 744 -21.46 -17.26 5.80
N VAL A 745 -21.06 -17.72 4.62
CA VAL A 745 -21.77 -18.79 3.91
C VAL A 745 -21.29 -20.16 4.45
N PRO A 746 -22.18 -21.03 4.97
CA PRO A 746 -21.79 -22.36 5.46
C PRO A 746 -21.03 -23.17 4.41
N GLY A 747 -19.96 -23.85 4.80
CA GLY A 747 -19.06 -24.59 3.90
C GLY A 747 -18.14 -23.74 3.00
N LEU A 748 -18.35 -22.42 2.89
CA LEU A 748 -17.52 -21.50 2.10
C LEU A 748 -16.80 -20.45 2.97
N THR A 749 -16.68 -20.70 4.28
CA THR A 749 -16.03 -19.82 5.28
C THR A 749 -14.56 -19.50 4.98
N HIS A 750 -13.89 -20.32 4.17
CA HIS A 750 -12.52 -20.13 3.71
C HIS A 750 -12.40 -19.15 2.52
N LEU A 751 -13.49 -18.83 1.83
CA LEU A 751 -13.53 -17.87 0.73
C LEU A 751 -13.86 -16.46 1.25
N PRO A 752 -13.43 -15.39 0.55
CA PRO A 752 -13.78 -14.00 0.90
C PRO A 752 -15.23 -13.65 0.49
N VAL A 753 -16.18 -14.55 0.73
CA VAL A 753 -17.59 -14.44 0.32
C VAL A 753 -18.50 -14.51 1.56
N LYS A 754 -19.40 -13.53 1.68
CA LYS A 754 -20.48 -13.50 2.67
C LYS A 754 -21.83 -13.50 1.96
N ALA A 755 -22.85 -14.05 2.58
CA ALA A 755 -24.24 -13.80 2.17
C ALA A 755 -24.76 -12.56 2.89
N HIS A 756 -25.74 -11.88 2.29
CA HIS A 756 -26.58 -10.94 3.02
C HIS A 756 -28.04 -10.99 2.59
N ALA A 757 -28.92 -10.61 3.51
CA ALA A 757 -30.30 -10.23 3.23
C ALA A 757 -30.46 -8.75 3.55
N PHE A 758 -31.12 -7.99 2.68
CA PHE A 758 -31.25 -6.54 2.81
C PHE A 758 -32.69 -6.05 2.61
N ALA A 759 -32.99 -4.92 3.24
CA ALA A 759 -34.14 -4.09 2.96
C ALA A 759 -33.69 -2.63 2.87
N ASN A 760 -34.13 -1.91 1.84
CA ASN A 760 -33.81 -0.50 1.66
C ASN A 760 -35.04 0.29 1.19
N ALA A 761 -35.07 1.55 1.62
CA ALA A 761 -36.12 2.51 1.32
C ALA A 761 -35.52 3.85 0.89
N GLY A 762 -36.27 4.66 0.17
CA GLY A 762 -35.86 6.04 -0.12
C GLY A 762 -36.97 6.88 -0.76
N SER A 763 -36.75 8.19 -0.79
CA SER A 763 -37.68 9.17 -1.35
C SER A 763 -36.91 10.35 -1.93
N ILE A 764 -37.53 11.06 -2.88
CA ILE A 764 -36.95 12.21 -3.57
C ILE A 764 -38.06 13.23 -3.88
N VAL A 765 -37.74 14.52 -3.80
CA VAL A 765 -38.61 15.64 -4.15
C VAL A 765 -37.87 16.56 -5.13
N SER A 766 -38.54 16.99 -6.20
CA SER A 766 -37.94 17.69 -7.35
C SER A 766 -37.69 19.18 -7.12
N SER A 767 -38.46 19.81 -6.22
CA SER A 767 -38.37 21.24 -5.90
C SER A 767 -38.70 21.51 -4.45
N THR A 768 -37.84 22.25 -3.75
CA THR A 768 -38.06 22.73 -2.37
C THR A 768 -38.30 24.25 -2.31
N LYS A 769 -38.16 24.93 -3.44
CA LYS A 769 -38.32 26.38 -3.58
C LYS A 769 -39.70 26.88 -3.10
N GLY A 770 -39.69 27.77 -2.11
CA GLY A 770 -40.90 28.34 -1.51
C GLY A 770 -41.71 27.37 -0.65
N VAL A 771 -41.20 26.16 -0.39
CA VAL A 771 -41.82 25.13 0.46
C VAL A 771 -41.10 25.12 1.80
N SER A 772 -41.84 24.98 2.92
CA SER A 772 -41.19 24.92 4.23
C SER A 772 -40.36 23.63 4.37
N ILE A 773 -39.36 23.65 5.25
CA ILE A 773 -38.58 22.44 5.58
C ILE A 773 -39.50 21.35 6.14
N GLY A 774 -40.51 21.71 6.93
CA GLY A 774 -41.50 20.78 7.48
C GLY A 774 -42.36 20.12 6.40
N ASP A 775 -42.85 20.89 5.42
CA ASP A 775 -43.62 20.37 4.30
C ASP A 775 -42.76 19.52 3.35
N THR A 776 -41.48 19.87 3.18
CA THR A 776 -40.52 19.06 2.41
C THR A 776 -40.27 17.71 3.08
N ILE A 777 -40.07 17.69 4.41
CA ILE A 777 -39.94 16.45 5.20
C ILE A 777 -41.23 15.62 5.09
N LYS A 778 -42.40 16.27 5.16
CA LYS A 778 -43.69 15.62 5.00
C LYS A 778 -43.82 14.95 3.62
N ALA A 779 -43.58 15.69 2.53
CA ALA A 779 -43.60 15.14 1.16
C ALA A 779 -42.63 13.96 0.99
N LEU A 780 -41.42 14.06 1.54
CA LEU A 780 -40.44 12.96 1.57
C LEU A 780 -40.92 11.72 2.35
N SER A 781 -41.87 11.85 3.27
CA SER A 781 -42.44 10.77 4.09
C SER A 781 -43.68 10.09 3.49
N GLU A 782 -44.43 10.76 2.60
CA GLU A 782 -45.73 10.29 2.12
C GLU A 782 -45.64 9.06 1.18
N ALA A 783 -44.61 9.00 0.32
CA ALA A 783 -44.46 7.94 -0.69
C ALA A 783 -43.04 7.36 -0.81
N PRO A 784 -42.50 6.71 0.25
CA PRO A 784 -41.23 6.02 0.18
C PRO A 784 -41.28 4.85 -0.81
N ARG A 785 -40.24 4.77 -1.64
CA ARG A 785 -39.93 3.64 -2.50
C ARG A 785 -39.22 2.60 -1.65
N THR A 786 -39.56 1.32 -1.82
CA THR A 786 -39.01 0.23 -1.01
C THR A 786 -38.60 -0.96 -1.85
N SER A 787 -37.53 -1.63 -1.44
CA SER A 787 -37.02 -2.86 -2.04
C SER A 787 -36.41 -3.75 -0.97
N ALA A 788 -36.52 -5.06 -1.15
CA ALA A 788 -35.82 -6.05 -0.34
C ALA A 788 -35.12 -7.06 -1.26
N GLY A 789 -34.21 -7.84 -0.70
CA GLY A 789 -33.50 -8.85 -1.47
C GLY A 789 -32.48 -9.64 -0.65
N PHE A 790 -31.73 -10.47 -1.36
CA PHE A 790 -30.62 -11.24 -0.82
C PHE A 790 -29.50 -11.28 -1.86
N GLY A 791 -28.27 -11.53 -1.43
CA GLY A 791 -27.12 -11.49 -2.34
C GLY A 791 -25.86 -12.10 -1.76
N LEU A 792 -24.83 -12.12 -2.59
CA LEU A 792 -23.47 -12.46 -2.20
C LEU A 792 -22.60 -11.21 -2.22
N ILE A 793 -21.85 -11.02 -1.13
CA ILE A 793 -20.83 -9.99 -0.97
C ILE A 793 -19.47 -10.65 -1.13
N PHE A 794 -18.69 -10.22 -2.12
CA PHE A 794 -17.27 -10.58 -2.23
C PHE A 794 -16.42 -9.43 -1.67
N HIS A 795 -15.54 -9.77 -0.71
CA HIS A 795 -14.66 -8.84 -0.03
C HIS A 795 -13.30 -8.77 -0.73
N HIS A 796 -12.94 -7.60 -1.25
CA HIS A 796 -11.60 -7.31 -1.76
C HIS A 796 -10.98 -6.18 -0.94
N SER A 797 -9.66 -6.17 -0.80
CA SER A 797 -8.87 -5.15 -0.08
C SER A 797 -9.05 -3.69 -0.53
N ILE A 798 -9.76 -3.43 -1.63
CA ILE A 798 -9.98 -2.08 -2.20
C ILE A 798 -11.47 -1.78 -2.44
N ALA A 799 -12.35 -2.78 -2.33
CA ALA A 799 -13.73 -2.68 -2.81
C ALA A 799 -14.61 -3.84 -2.29
N ARG A 800 -15.89 -3.52 -2.09
CA ARG A 800 -16.96 -4.50 -1.88
C ARG A 800 -17.66 -4.72 -3.21
N ILE A 801 -17.75 -5.98 -3.63
CA ILE A 801 -18.53 -6.43 -4.79
C ILE A 801 -19.81 -7.07 -4.24
N GLU A 802 -20.95 -6.70 -4.79
CA GLU A 802 -22.25 -7.31 -4.48
C GLU A 802 -22.90 -7.88 -5.75
N LEU A 803 -23.38 -9.13 -5.66
CA LEU A 803 -24.34 -9.70 -6.60
C LEU A 803 -25.66 -9.92 -5.85
N ASN A 804 -26.63 -9.06 -6.13
CA ASN A 804 -27.90 -8.99 -5.41
C ASN A 804 -29.05 -9.49 -6.27
N TYR A 805 -29.97 -10.24 -5.68
CA TYR A 805 -31.30 -10.49 -6.24
C TYR A 805 -32.30 -9.52 -5.59
N CYS A 806 -32.72 -8.51 -6.35
CA CYS A 806 -33.53 -7.40 -5.88
C CYS A 806 -35.01 -7.59 -6.20
N ILE A 807 -35.86 -7.29 -5.22
CA ILE A 807 -37.32 -7.31 -5.30
C ILE A 807 -37.83 -5.90 -4.95
N PRO A 808 -38.21 -5.06 -5.93
CA PRO A 808 -38.88 -3.78 -5.69
C PRO A 808 -40.30 -4.02 -5.17
N LEU A 809 -40.65 -3.40 -4.04
CA LEU A 809 -41.91 -3.66 -3.31
C LEU A 809 -42.94 -2.52 -3.47
N LYS A 810 -42.49 -1.27 -3.39
CA LYS A 810 -43.32 -0.07 -3.60
C LYS A 810 -42.56 0.93 -4.45
N TYR A 811 -43.18 1.37 -5.54
CA TYR A 811 -42.65 2.39 -6.46
C TYR A 811 -43.78 3.05 -7.26
N ASN A 812 -43.50 4.22 -7.81
CA ASN A 812 -44.44 5.02 -8.61
C ASN A 812 -44.25 4.70 -10.11
N SER A 813 -45.24 5.08 -10.94
CA SER A 813 -45.20 4.90 -12.40
C SER A 813 -44.02 5.60 -13.08
N THR A 814 -43.51 6.68 -12.49
CA THR A 814 -42.35 7.42 -12.99
C THR A 814 -41.02 6.72 -12.69
N ASP A 815 -40.94 5.89 -11.64
CA ASP A 815 -39.69 5.27 -11.23
C ASP A 815 -39.21 4.19 -12.22
N LEU A 816 -37.92 3.86 -12.18
CA LEU A 816 -37.28 2.83 -12.99
C LEU A 816 -36.81 1.65 -12.11
N PRO A 817 -37.72 0.72 -11.75
CA PRO A 817 -37.35 -0.50 -11.03
C PRO A 817 -36.44 -1.38 -11.90
N GLU A 818 -35.52 -2.08 -11.24
CA GLU A 818 -34.59 -3.04 -11.81
C GLU A 818 -34.73 -4.37 -11.04
N PRO A 819 -35.79 -5.16 -11.33
CA PRO A 819 -36.03 -6.43 -10.65
C PRO A 819 -35.03 -7.50 -11.10
N LYS A 820 -34.78 -8.48 -10.23
CA LYS A 820 -33.82 -9.60 -10.39
C LYS A 820 -32.37 -9.19 -10.09
N PHE A 821 -31.39 -9.71 -10.84
CA PHE A 821 -29.97 -9.56 -10.54
C PHE A 821 -29.46 -8.14 -10.77
N GLN A 822 -28.85 -7.55 -9.74
CA GLN A 822 -28.19 -6.26 -9.78
C GLN A 822 -26.76 -6.40 -9.26
N PHE A 823 -25.79 -5.92 -10.03
CA PHE A 823 -24.37 -5.91 -9.69
C PHE A 823 -23.95 -4.57 -9.09
N GLY A 824 -23.23 -4.60 -7.97
CA GLY A 824 -22.71 -3.42 -7.28
C GLY A 824 -21.22 -3.51 -6.98
N PHE A 825 -20.52 -2.40 -7.13
CA PHE A 825 -19.08 -2.27 -6.89
C PHE A 825 -18.75 -0.93 -6.23
N GLY A 826 -18.27 -0.94 -4.99
CA GLY A 826 -18.04 0.30 -4.24
C GLY A 826 -17.45 0.09 -2.85
N LEU A 827 -17.24 1.18 -2.13
CA LEU A 827 -16.99 1.18 -0.68
C LEU A 827 -18.29 1.44 0.09
N ASN A 828 -19.03 2.48 -0.30
CA ASN A 828 -20.20 2.96 0.42
C ASN A 828 -21.50 2.41 -0.18
N PHE A 829 -21.97 1.27 0.34
CA PHE A 829 -23.31 0.73 0.09
C PHE A 829 -24.36 1.33 1.05
N LEU A 830 -25.64 1.00 0.85
CA LEU A 830 -26.70 1.16 1.87
C LEU A 830 -26.85 -0.13 2.69
#